data_AF-A0A928CUZ8-F1
#
_entry.id   AF-A0A928CUZ8-F1
#
_cell.length_a   1.000
_cell.length_b   1.000
_cell.length_c   1.000
_cell.angle_alpha   90.00
_cell.angle_beta   90.00
_cell.angle_gamma   90.00
#
_symmetry.space_group_name_H-M   'P 1'
#
loop_
_entity.id
_entity.type
_entity.pdbx_description
1 polymer ?
#
loop_
_entity_poly.entity_id
_entity_poly.type
_entity_poly.pdbx_seq_one_letter_code
_entity_poly.pdbx_strand_id
1 'polypeptide(L)'
;MKPFSFIVLLFVCTLIFPFGCRMAELPDAVSSAGEKIQILSIGFDSAQRDSFELAKQHDFEVRIVPIGGSILDPKGSLIEQRTFYWLDFHRSSENVETDLLDALDRDSGIIILGARPQWEKYPESVREKILDRVRKGAVLSIFGASPEFQKNVSAEGRREKLKLPFDAIPGKDPFRFECWRFGRGKVITQPVYVDYRFGNFAPHIPSAERGRHRYWMERYAELLRCAWRKPRKIVLSKAKLYRQDGTFVAEGSPLASGLYFRLTEHFSEGGKLYGKSGQAFVHDTPHGIRALRFLSDTVLKPGMSMRLRADWKRKSDSGESTLLLRDIYGRVFYRNTVPGTPEIIDAVLPEGSCSVLNFAVLIYRKKNAAPESAAVEFTIPVNRTDSDFYFLSWNGALGDTVRHQDFFRELRKNGIDGVTNMAPKVNTLRSAALVGLFCVPYTAAFHKTLIPNLFDEKNFQTQRVKVIQAAELGRRYGVLAHSLGDENYVSAFKETGRFWDDPKLWKAFHVFLKRKYGSLKELNRIWKKSYGDWNEIRFAAETEFFSFEYPAAWIDYRCFIAETFLQRQKELRDEIRKIDPEVKVGWEGGEQFSSYDGYDLYQYVSEFDMSNVYARSFDSKMLPNKLFNGYCLRSFAPENALTGFWMNGIDYPFGLRSVPWLALFSGMNSIWWWHSTFPDHENSVLRHDFSPGGPFRETAREVRRIKAGPATVLKHAQTEKPKIAIHYSAVNFHASSLSGVVGHHINNLGAHQVQWCVSPASKMKNMPEIFLKMWSGGLPVGHYAPAFKAWASLVKDLNLDFTVIDRRQLETGKLNDFRILILPFAESLSDREVLAIRDFVKNGGCVIADYHTGIRNGHGSFRQQGALDDLFGIRSRRPFRVRYKKENVMIESPMGDWLAAFKLPVSFTQPGLSVTTGKILGASDSGTPVFIFNTWGMGAALYCNFDFYEYFELRRIGMENDVREYFRNFLVRYCKMPVFDSVRDVFHAPLSSTALFRFRDGAVAYTGVLSERMANGENEMTVCVPMGREGYIYDVLGKQYLGCGKQAVLKMTRGMPLFLASFPRPIPPPRWNGRQTVSAGDVLKLSLNVGTMPHSVRISVQAPDGRDQAHYGKILYLKNGTGEFVLRTALNDPLGKWQVTAEEIISGKRAVHLFRMDQKK
;
A
#
# COMPACT_ATOMS: atom_id res chain seq x y z
N MET A 1 -45.23 -6.23 18.71
CA MET A 1 -45.00 -5.94 20.14
C MET A 1 -43.99 -4.79 20.30
N LYS A 2 -44.22 -3.95 21.33
CA LYS A 2 -43.66 -2.61 21.66
C LYS A 2 -42.36 -2.10 20.97
N PRO A 3 -42.38 -0.88 20.37
CA PRO A 3 -41.24 -0.25 19.68
C PRO A 3 -40.42 0.74 20.55
N PHE A 4 -40.24 0.48 21.86
CA PHE A 4 -39.69 1.48 22.79
C PHE A 4 -38.17 1.37 23.08
N SER A 5 -37.55 0.23 22.76
CA SER A 5 -36.14 -0.03 23.13
C SER A 5 -35.11 0.55 22.14
N PHE A 6 -35.52 0.95 20.93
CA PHE A 6 -34.58 1.39 19.87
C PHE A 6 -34.30 2.89 19.88
N ILE A 7 -35.22 3.72 20.40
CA ILE A 7 -35.08 5.18 20.47
C ILE A 7 -34.16 5.61 21.62
N VAL A 8 -34.18 4.88 22.75
CA VAL A 8 -33.31 5.16 23.90
C VAL A 8 -31.83 4.97 23.55
N LEU A 9 -31.50 3.97 22.72
CA LEU A 9 -30.11 3.73 22.31
C LEU A 9 -29.57 4.83 21.39
N LEU A 10 -30.42 5.42 20.54
CA LEU A 10 -30.04 6.51 19.63
C LEU A 10 -29.93 7.87 20.33
N PHE A 11 -30.72 8.15 21.37
CA PHE A 11 -30.61 9.41 22.11
C PHE A 11 -29.41 9.43 23.09
N VAL A 12 -29.05 8.29 23.69
CA VAL A 12 -27.90 8.20 24.61
C VAL A 12 -26.55 8.32 23.89
N CYS A 13 -26.45 7.95 22.61
CA CYS A 13 -25.21 8.03 21.83
C CYS A 13 -24.81 9.44 21.36
N THR A 14 -25.64 10.48 21.54
CA THR A 14 -25.45 11.78 20.88
C THR A 14 -25.02 12.93 21.80
N LEU A 15 -24.85 12.70 23.11
CA LEU A 15 -24.58 13.77 24.10
C LEU A 15 -23.38 13.55 25.06
N ILE A 16 -22.59 12.47 24.92
CA ILE A 16 -21.40 12.25 25.78
C ILE A 16 -20.13 11.95 24.97
N PHE A 17 -19.57 13.02 24.40
CA PHE A 17 -18.16 13.24 24.10
C PHE A 17 -17.88 14.73 24.47
N PRO A 18 -16.63 15.21 24.70
CA PRO A 18 -15.33 14.53 24.67
C PRO A 18 -14.36 14.94 25.81
N PHE A 19 -13.64 14.01 26.47
CA PHE A 19 -12.44 14.38 27.25
C PHE A 19 -11.23 13.51 26.91
N GLY A 20 -10.34 14.08 26.11
CA GLY A 20 -9.03 13.53 25.80
C GLY A 20 -8.00 13.96 26.84
N CYS A 21 -7.10 13.05 27.20
CA CYS A 21 -5.92 13.44 27.94
C CYS A 21 -4.92 14.14 27.01
N ARG A 22 -4.35 15.24 27.48
CA ARG A 22 -2.92 15.50 27.32
C ARG A 22 -2.33 15.84 28.68
N MET A 23 -1.12 15.32 28.89
CA MET A 23 -0.37 15.49 30.12
C MET A 23 0.20 16.90 30.20
N ALA A 24 0.33 17.38 31.44
CA ALA A 24 1.37 18.33 31.79
C ALA A 24 2.74 17.65 31.62
N GLU A 25 3.68 18.34 30.95
CA GLU A 25 5.12 18.11 31.13
C GLU A 25 5.51 18.34 32.61
N LEU A 26 6.79 18.23 32.96
CA LEU A 26 7.27 18.49 34.31
C LEU A 26 8.00 19.85 34.34
N PRO A 27 8.10 20.52 35.50
CA PRO A 27 9.18 21.47 35.72
C PRO A 27 10.51 20.78 35.43
N ASP A 28 11.54 21.52 35.04
CA ASP A 28 12.89 20.97 34.85
C ASP A 28 13.24 20.03 36.00
N ALA A 29 13.34 18.75 35.69
CA ALA A 29 13.85 17.77 36.63
C ALA A 29 15.32 18.14 36.81
N VAL A 30 15.62 18.88 37.88
CA VAL A 30 16.96 19.31 38.25
C VAL A 30 17.89 18.11 38.11
N SER A 31 18.69 18.11 37.05
CA SER A 31 19.63 17.04 36.76
C SER A 31 20.80 17.16 37.72
N SER A 32 20.55 16.81 38.99
CA SER A 32 21.62 16.53 39.94
C SER A 32 22.46 15.43 39.29
N ALA A 33 23.72 15.75 38.95
CA ALA A 33 24.65 14.84 38.28
C ALA A 33 24.93 13.63 39.16
N GLY A 34 24.05 12.65 39.07
CA GLY A 34 24.05 11.40 39.81
C GLY A 34 24.08 10.22 38.84
N GLU A 35 24.68 9.14 39.32
CA GLU A 35 24.77 7.89 38.60
C GLU A 35 23.38 7.25 38.42
N LYS A 36 22.96 7.11 37.16
CA LYS A 36 21.64 6.54 36.80
C LYS A 36 21.50 5.09 37.25
N ILE A 37 20.31 4.72 37.69
CA ILE A 37 20.01 3.34 38.05
C ILE A 37 19.78 2.52 36.77
N GLN A 38 20.66 1.56 36.51
CA GLN A 38 20.57 0.64 35.38
C GLN A 38 19.46 -0.39 35.58
N ILE A 39 18.50 -0.44 34.66
CA ILE A 39 17.40 -1.41 34.60
C ILE A 39 17.56 -2.31 33.38
N LEU A 40 17.46 -3.62 33.58
CA LEU A 40 17.25 -4.61 32.54
C LEU A 40 15.77 -5.04 32.54
N SER A 41 15.04 -4.76 31.46
CA SER A 41 13.63 -5.16 31.31
C SER A 41 13.50 -6.31 30.31
N ILE A 42 12.89 -7.41 30.73
CA ILE A 42 12.73 -8.65 29.96
C ILE A 42 11.23 -8.96 29.85
N GLY A 43 10.70 -8.96 28.62
CA GLY A 43 9.27 -9.21 28.39
C GLY A 43 8.74 -8.84 27.00
N PHE A 44 7.42 -9.00 26.85
CA PHE A 44 6.63 -8.63 25.68
C PHE A 44 6.50 -7.10 25.54
N ASP A 45 6.16 -6.60 24.36
CA ASP A 45 6.12 -5.17 23.99
C ASP A 45 5.42 -4.22 24.98
N SER A 46 4.37 -4.67 25.67
CA SER A 46 3.68 -3.84 26.67
C SER A 46 4.48 -3.65 27.96
N ALA A 47 5.37 -4.59 28.33
CA ALA A 47 6.38 -4.39 29.36
C ALA A 47 7.48 -3.42 28.91
N GLN A 48 7.81 -3.43 27.62
CA GLN A 48 8.86 -2.58 27.03
C GLN A 48 8.43 -1.11 27.00
N ARG A 49 7.21 -0.83 26.50
CA ARG A 49 6.60 0.51 26.50
C ARG A 49 6.60 1.14 27.89
N ASP A 50 6.13 0.39 28.87
CA ASP A 50 6.02 0.82 30.26
C ASP A 50 7.40 1.04 30.90
N SER A 51 8.41 0.24 30.52
CA SER A 51 9.80 0.45 30.96
C SER A 51 10.46 1.67 30.30
N PHE A 52 10.16 1.95 29.02
CA PHE A 52 10.55 3.21 28.37
C PHE A 52 9.89 4.43 29.02
N GLU A 53 8.63 4.32 29.45
CA GLU A 53 7.94 5.41 30.15
C GLU A 53 8.58 5.69 31.52
N LEU A 54 9.00 4.67 32.26
CA LEU A 54 9.84 4.82 33.46
C LEU A 54 11.16 5.56 33.14
N ALA A 55 11.91 5.14 32.12
CA ALA A 55 13.16 5.81 31.71
C ALA A 55 12.96 7.29 31.32
N LYS A 56 11.80 7.62 30.74
CA LYS A 56 11.49 8.99 30.30
C LYS A 56 11.08 9.91 31.45
N GLN A 57 10.38 9.39 32.46
CA GLN A 57 9.81 10.19 33.56
C GLN A 57 10.71 10.24 34.79
N HIS A 58 11.71 9.36 34.88
CA HIS A 58 12.49 9.10 36.09
C HIS A 58 13.96 8.81 35.76
N ASP A 59 14.83 8.97 36.76
CA ASP A 59 16.28 8.79 36.65
C ASP A 59 16.71 7.30 36.57
N PHE A 60 16.25 6.63 35.52
CA PHE A 60 16.57 5.25 35.16
C PHE A 60 17.20 5.21 33.77
N GLU A 61 18.17 4.32 33.59
CA GLU A 61 18.65 3.92 32.27
C GLU A 61 18.16 2.50 32.00
N VAL A 62 17.39 2.31 30.93
CA VAL A 62 16.65 1.06 30.69
C VAL A 62 17.19 0.38 29.44
N ARG A 63 17.79 -0.80 29.60
CA ARG A 63 18.04 -1.76 28.53
C ARG A 63 16.87 -2.74 28.45
N ILE A 64 16.47 -3.09 27.23
CA ILE A 64 15.33 -3.96 26.97
C ILE A 64 15.80 -5.17 26.17
N VAL A 65 15.39 -6.38 26.59
CA VAL A 65 15.55 -7.62 25.81
C VAL A 65 14.17 -8.14 25.43
N PRO A 66 13.75 -8.00 24.15
CA PRO A 66 12.47 -8.48 23.68
C PRO A 66 12.51 -10.00 23.49
N ILE A 67 11.49 -10.70 24.01
CA ILE A 67 11.42 -12.17 23.90
C ILE A 67 10.44 -12.67 22.82
N GLY A 68 9.44 -11.86 22.42
CA GLY A 68 8.60 -12.14 21.24
C GLY A 68 7.21 -12.75 21.51
N GLY A 69 6.32 -12.63 20.52
CA GLY A 69 4.86 -12.68 20.70
C GLY A 69 4.17 -14.03 20.98
N SER A 70 4.84 -15.18 20.86
CA SER A 70 4.19 -16.50 21.02
C SER A 70 5.21 -17.65 21.23
N ILE A 71 5.73 -17.76 22.45
CA ILE A 71 6.80 -18.72 22.82
C ILE A 71 6.33 -19.82 23.79
N LEU A 72 5.05 -20.17 23.78
CA LEU A 72 4.51 -21.25 24.61
C LEU A 72 3.58 -22.11 23.76
N ASP A 73 3.85 -23.41 23.70
CA ASP A 73 2.87 -24.39 23.23
C ASP A 73 1.72 -24.54 24.26
N PRO A 74 0.65 -25.31 23.97
CA PRO A 74 -0.44 -25.53 24.93
C PRO A 74 -0.01 -26.20 26.25
N LYS A 75 1.21 -26.74 26.34
CA LYS A 75 1.83 -27.34 27.55
C LYS A 75 2.81 -26.38 28.23
N GLY A 76 3.01 -25.20 27.66
CA GLY A 76 3.87 -24.14 28.15
C GLY A 76 5.37 -24.37 27.94
N SER A 77 5.80 -25.21 27.00
CA SER A 77 7.23 -25.35 26.69
C SER A 77 7.72 -24.15 25.87
N LEU A 78 8.95 -23.69 26.13
CA LEU A 78 9.56 -22.58 25.42
C LEU A 78 10.08 -23.07 24.05
N ILE A 79 9.27 -22.89 23.02
CA ILE A 79 9.44 -23.52 21.70
C ILE A 79 9.67 -22.47 20.59
N GLU A 80 10.77 -22.62 19.85
CA GLU A 80 10.95 -22.10 18.49
C GLU A 80 9.87 -22.64 17.53
N GLN A 81 9.31 -21.93 16.55
CA GLN A 81 9.50 -20.58 16.05
C GLN A 81 8.21 -20.27 15.28
N ARG A 82 7.54 -19.15 15.55
CA ARG A 82 6.64 -18.42 14.64
C ARG A 82 6.12 -17.17 15.36
N THR A 83 6.95 -16.16 15.47
CA THR A 83 6.42 -14.80 15.61
C THR A 83 5.69 -14.50 14.29
N PHE A 84 4.40 -14.15 14.37
CA PHE A 84 3.54 -14.03 13.17
C PHE A 84 3.96 -12.90 12.20
N TYR A 85 4.96 -12.09 12.60
CA TYR A 85 5.29 -10.80 12.00
C TYR A 85 6.79 -10.57 11.74
N TRP A 86 7.68 -11.47 12.15
CA TRP A 86 9.15 -11.31 11.98
C TRP A 86 9.82 -12.60 11.48
N LEU A 87 9.49 -13.00 10.25
CA LEU A 87 9.97 -14.25 9.65
C LEU A 87 11.51 -14.37 9.50
N ASP A 88 12.24 -13.26 9.38
CA ASP A 88 13.71 -13.29 9.31
C ASP A 88 14.39 -13.24 10.70
N PHE A 89 13.66 -12.95 11.79
CA PHE A 89 14.16 -13.20 13.14
C PHE A 89 13.84 -14.64 13.56
N HIS A 90 14.48 -15.57 12.82
CA HIS A 90 14.71 -16.95 13.23
C HIS A 90 15.66 -16.97 14.45
N ARG A 91 15.18 -16.44 15.58
CA ARG A 91 15.88 -16.49 16.86
C ARG A 91 15.62 -17.85 17.49
N SER A 92 16.66 -18.66 17.63
CA SER A 92 16.58 -19.86 18.43
C SER A 92 16.37 -19.57 19.90
N SER A 93 15.86 -20.58 20.62
CA SER A 93 15.89 -20.58 22.08
C SER A 93 17.29 -20.25 22.57
N GLU A 94 18.31 -20.86 21.95
CA GLU A 94 19.73 -20.56 22.16
C GLU A 94 20.09 -19.10 21.86
N ASN A 95 19.61 -18.50 20.76
CA ASN A 95 19.87 -17.09 20.43
C ASN A 95 19.17 -16.13 21.41
N VAL A 96 17.98 -16.46 21.91
CA VAL A 96 17.28 -15.64 22.93
C VAL A 96 17.94 -15.81 24.29
N GLU A 97 18.31 -17.04 24.65
CA GLU A 97 19.05 -17.39 25.86
C GLU A 97 20.41 -16.68 25.91
N THR A 98 21.16 -16.68 24.81
CA THR A 98 22.44 -15.97 24.67
C THR A 98 22.27 -14.48 24.92
N ASP A 99 21.31 -13.80 24.26
CA ASP A 99 21.03 -12.37 24.49
C ASP A 99 20.64 -12.06 25.95
N LEU A 100 19.89 -12.98 26.59
CA LEU A 100 19.49 -12.83 27.99
C LEU A 100 20.70 -12.97 28.92
N LEU A 101 21.58 -13.94 28.69
CA LEU A 101 22.83 -14.12 29.44
C LEU A 101 23.78 -12.93 29.22
N ASP A 102 24.00 -12.50 27.98
CA ASP A 102 24.76 -11.29 27.59
C ASP A 102 24.19 -9.99 28.16
N ALA A 103 22.89 -9.97 28.47
CA ALA A 103 22.25 -8.84 29.13
C ALA A 103 22.43 -8.89 30.65
N LEU A 104 22.37 -10.08 31.24
CA LEU A 104 22.56 -10.34 32.68
C LEU A 104 24.03 -10.26 33.11
N ASP A 105 24.99 -10.45 32.20
CA ASP A 105 26.42 -10.26 32.46
C ASP A 105 26.84 -8.78 32.53
N ARG A 106 26.01 -7.84 32.05
CA ARG A 106 26.23 -6.40 32.27
C ARG A 106 25.66 -5.98 33.62
N ASP A 107 26.24 -4.97 34.24
CA ASP A 107 25.93 -4.61 35.63
C ASP A 107 24.60 -3.82 35.76
N SER A 108 23.48 -4.50 35.52
CA SER A 108 22.14 -3.97 35.78
C SER A 108 21.80 -4.06 37.27
N GLY A 109 21.44 -2.94 37.89
CA GLY A 109 21.04 -2.89 39.30
C GLY A 109 19.62 -3.41 39.55
N ILE A 110 18.73 -3.22 38.58
CA ILE A 110 17.34 -3.69 38.65
C ILE A 110 17.03 -4.58 37.43
N ILE A 111 16.34 -5.69 37.66
CA ILE A 111 15.82 -6.60 36.64
C ILE A 111 14.29 -6.59 36.74
N ILE A 112 13.58 -6.34 35.64
CA ILE A 112 12.11 -6.38 35.58
C ILE A 112 11.69 -7.53 34.67
N LEU A 113 10.87 -8.44 35.19
CA LEU A 113 10.27 -9.55 34.46
C LEU A 113 8.77 -9.33 34.28
N GLY A 114 8.29 -9.45 33.03
CA GLY A 114 6.86 -9.52 32.73
C GLY A 114 6.21 -10.82 33.21
N ALA A 115 4.88 -10.83 33.30
CA ALA A 115 4.10 -12.00 33.75
C ALA A 115 4.05 -13.17 32.75
N ARG A 116 4.65 -13.01 31.56
CA ARG A 116 4.77 -14.05 30.52
C ARG A 116 6.16 -13.95 29.86
N PRO A 117 6.81 -15.09 29.55
CA PRO A 117 6.45 -16.44 29.99
C PRO A 117 6.56 -16.55 31.53
N GLN A 118 5.94 -17.57 32.12
CA GLN A 118 6.05 -17.77 33.57
C GLN A 118 7.49 -18.17 33.94
N TRP A 119 7.89 -17.93 35.18
CA TRP A 119 9.27 -18.12 35.65
C TRP A 119 9.85 -19.48 35.26
N GLU A 120 9.12 -20.55 35.56
CA GLU A 120 9.41 -21.95 35.29
C GLU A 120 9.65 -22.31 33.82
N LYS A 121 9.37 -21.39 32.90
CA LYS A 121 9.54 -21.57 31.45
C LYS A 121 10.81 -20.90 30.90
N TYR A 122 11.47 -20.04 31.67
CA TYR A 122 12.80 -19.54 31.30
C TYR A 122 13.84 -20.67 31.41
N PRO A 123 14.86 -20.71 30.53
CA PRO A 123 15.98 -21.66 30.64
C PRO A 123 16.61 -21.65 32.04
N GLU A 124 17.04 -22.80 32.53
CA GLU A 124 17.61 -22.96 33.88
C GLU A 124 18.88 -22.11 34.07
N SER A 125 19.73 -22.05 33.05
CA SER A 125 20.86 -21.12 32.90
C SER A 125 20.48 -19.67 33.20
N VAL A 126 19.41 -19.16 32.56
CA VAL A 126 18.91 -17.79 32.72
C VAL A 126 18.30 -17.58 34.10
N ARG A 127 17.54 -18.56 34.61
CA ARG A 127 16.95 -18.52 35.96
C ARG A 127 18.02 -18.41 37.04
N GLU A 128 19.03 -19.27 37.01
CA GLU A 128 20.14 -19.22 37.97
C GLU A 128 20.99 -17.96 37.80
N LYS A 129 21.23 -17.48 36.57
CA LYS A 129 21.94 -16.21 36.34
C LYS A 129 21.18 -15.01 36.94
N ILE A 130 19.85 -14.96 36.80
CA ILE A 130 19.02 -13.94 37.45
C ILE A 130 19.12 -14.04 38.97
N LEU A 131 18.99 -15.24 39.56
CA LEU A 131 19.08 -15.44 41.00
C LEU A 131 20.47 -15.10 41.55
N ASP A 132 21.55 -15.47 40.87
CA ASP A 132 22.93 -15.09 41.21
C ASP A 132 23.13 -13.56 41.20
N ARG A 133 22.64 -12.85 40.18
CA ARG A 133 22.66 -11.38 40.14
C ARG A 133 21.92 -10.77 41.33
N VAL A 134 20.76 -11.32 41.72
CA VAL A 134 20.03 -10.91 42.93
C VAL A 134 20.83 -11.22 44.20
N ARG A 135 21.37 -12.44 44.35
CA ARG A 135 22.23 -12.83 45.50
C ARG A 135 23.41 -11.87 45.68
N LYS A 136 24.00 -11.38 44.58
CA LYS A 136 25.11 -10.43 44.56
C LYS A 136 24.71 -8.98 44.85
N GLY A 137 23.44 -8.59 44.65
CA GLY A 137 22.92 -7.28 45.07
C GLY A 137 21.75 -6.73 44.25
N ALA A 138 21.43 -7.30 43.09
CA ALA A 138 20.38 -6.77 42.21
C ALA A 138 18.98 -6.80 42.82
N VAL A 139 18.10 -5.91 42.35
CA VAL A 139 16.66 -5.97 42.63
C VAL A 139 15.95 -6.66 41.48
N LEU A 140 15.25 -7.75 41.75
CA LEU A 140 14.35 -8.39 40.79
C LEU A 140 12.91 -7.96 41.07
N SER A 141 12.20 -7.42 40.09
CA SER A 141 10.76 -7.18 40.16
C SER A 141 10.02 -8.04 39.15
N ILE A 142 8.99 -8.76 39.60
CA ILE A 142 8.20 -9.66 38.76
C ILE A 142 6.70 -9.46 38.96
N PHE A 143 5.99 -9.39 37.85
CA PHE A 143 4.53 -9.30 37.78
C PHE A 143 3.92 -10.68 37.62
N GLY A 144 2.82 -10.98 38.31
CA GLY A 144 2.11 -12.26 38.18
C GLY A 144 2.97 -13.48 38.56
N ALA A 145 3.82 -13.35 39.59
CA ALA A 145 4.73 -14.39 40.06
C ALA A 145 4.01 -15.75 40.28
N SER A 146 4.46 -16.80 39.58
CA SER A 146 3.90 -18.15 39.68
C SER A 146 4.08 -18.75 41.07
N PRO A 147 3.25 -19.74 41.47
CA PRO A 147 3.45 -20.45 42.74
C PRO A 147 4.83 -21.11 42.85
N GLU A 148 5.41 -21.57 41.73
CA GLU A 148 6.76 -22.14 41.68
C GLU A 148 7.82 -21.07 41.96
N PHE A 149 7.72 -19.88 41.35
CA PHE A 149 8.61 -18.76 41.67
C PHE A 149 8.52 -18.37 43.15
N GLN A 150 7.31 -18.27 43.69
CA GLN A 150 7.09 -17.94 45.10
C GLN A 150 7.70 -19.00 46.02
N LYS A 151 7.57 -20.30 45.69
CA LYS A 151 8.25 -21.39 46.40
C LYS A 151 9.77 -21.18 46.40
N ASN A 152 10.38 -20.98 45.23
CA ASN A 152 11.82 -20.80 45.08
C ASN A 152 12.34 -19.59 45.88
N VAL A 153 11.66 -18.44 45.79
CA VAL A 153 12.04 -17.24 46.54
C VAL A 153 11.81 -17.39 48.04
N SER A 154 10.78 -18.13 48.47
CA SER A 154 10.50 -18.36 49.89
C SER A 154 11.44 -19.37 50.57
N ALA A 155 12.08 -20.24 49.79
CA ALA A 155 13.00 -21.27 50.31
C ALA A 155 14.35 -20.69 50.75
N GLU A 156 14.86 -19.68 50.01
CA GLU A 156 16.15 -19.03 50.28
C GLU A 156 15.98 -17.58 50.79
N GLY A 157 14.88 -16.91 50.45
CA GLY A 157 14.63 -15.50 50.75
C GLY A 157 13.79 -15.26 52.02
N ARG A 158 14.14 -14.22 52.76
CA ARG A 158 13.41 -13.76 53.96
C ARG A 158 12.51 -12.57 53.62
N ARG A 159 11.22 -12.63 53.94
CA ARG A 159 10.31 -11.47 53.79
C ARG A 159 10.85 -10.24 54.52
N GLU A 160 10.83 -9.09 53.85
CA GLU A 160 11.26 -7.80 54.37
C GLU A 160 10.19 -6.74 54.10
N LYS A 161 9.90 -5.88 55.09
CA LYS A 161 8.96 -4.78 54.92
C LYS A 161 9.69 -3.55 54.38
N LEU A 162 9.51 -3.23 53.11
CA LEU A 162 9.98 -1.95 52.55
C LEU A 162 9.19 -0.79 53.17
N LYS A 163 9.90 0.19 53.73
CA LYS A 163 9.32 1.46 54.16
C LYS A 163 9.25 2.41 52.95
N LEU A 164 8.08 2.49 52.34
CA LEU A 164 7.83 3.37 51.19
C LEU A 164 7.50 4.81 51.63
N PRO A 165 7.74 5.82 50.79
CA PRO A 165 7.46 7.22 51.10
C PRO A 165 5.99 7.61 50.91
N PHE A 166 5.08 6.62 50.82
CA PHE A 166 3.64 6.80 50.61
C PHE A 166 2.84 5.71 51.32
N ASP A 167 1.63 6.05 51.74
CA ASP A 167 0.69 5.13 52.39
C ASP A 167 -0.14 4.34 51.36
N ALA A 168 -0.89 3.35 51.85
CA ALA A 168 -1.84 2.57 51.06
C ALA A 168 -3.21 3.28 50.99
N ILE A 169 -3.89 3.23 49.84
CA ILE A 169 -5.25 3.79 49.70
C ILE A 169 -6.25 2.93 50.52
N PRO A 170 -7.00 3.49 51.48
CA PRO A 170 -7.98 2.74 52.24
C PRO A 170 -9.04 2.04 51.35
N GLY A 171 -9.41 0.82 51.73
CA GLY A 171 -10.53 0.07 51.14
C GLY A 171 -10.24 -0.69 49.84
N LYS A 172 -9.49 -0.12 48.87
CA LYS A 172 -9.30 -0.77 47.55
C LYS A 172 -7.94 -0.51 46.85
N ASP A 173 -6.81 -0.33 47.55
CA ASP A 173 -5.50 -0.19 46.88
C ASP A 173 -5.10 -1.46 46.08
N PRO A 174 -4.95 -1.39 44.75
CA PRO A 174 -4.44 -2.50 43.94
C PRO A 174 -2.89 -2.64 43.98
N PHE A 175 -2.15 -1.70 44.58
CA PHE A 175 -0.68 -1.68 44.61
C PHE A 175 -0.16 -2.56 45.74
N ARG A 176 -0.43 -3.86 45.60
CA ARG A 176 0.02 -4.91 46.53
C ARG A 176 1.29 -5.53 45.98
N PHE A 177 2.35 -5.51 46.78
CA PHE A 177 3.63 -6.14 46.46
C PHE A 177 4.15 -6.82 47.73
N GLU A 178 4.93 -7.88 47.57
CA GLU A 178 5.74 -8.46 48.64
C GLU A 178 7.21 -8.28 48.32
N CYS A 179 8.00 -7.91 49.32
CA CYS A 179 9.45 -7.82 49.18
C CYS A 179 10.13 -8.92 49.99
N TRP A 180 11.14 -9.55 49.38
CA TRP A 180 11.92 -10.63 49.93
C TRP A 180 13.40 -10.23 49.83
N ARG A 181 14.16 -10.35 50.91
CA ARG A 181 15.61 -10.26 50.87
C ARG A 181 16.17 -11.58 50.39
N PHE A 182 17.01 -11.55 49.36
CA PHE A 182 17.52 -12.74 48.68
C PHE A 182 19.02 -12.54 48.43
N GLY A 183 19.86 -13.17 49.26
CA GLY A 183 21.27 -12.80 49.42
C GLY A 183 21.43 -11.31 49.81
N ARG A 184 22.27 -10.58 49.06
CA ARG A 184 22.47 -9.12 49.23
C ARG A 184 21.39 -8.27 48.56
N GLY A 185 20.69 -8.79 47.57
CA GLY A 185 19.64 -8.11 46.81
C GLY A 185 18.23 -8.35 47.35
N LYS A 186 17.24 -8.01 46.52
CA LYS A 186 15.82 -8.11 46.87
C LYS A 186 14.97 -8.60 45.71
N VAL A 187 13.90 -9.33 46.01
CA VAL A 187 12.85 -9.71 45.06
C VAL A 187 11.54 -9.03 45.44
N ILE A 188 10.93 -8.33 44.49
CA ILE A 188 9.62 -7.68 44.59
C ILE A 188 8.64 -8.47 43.73
N THR A 189 7.65 -9.09 44.37
CA THR A 189 6.57 -9.82 43.67
C THR A 189 5.28 -9.01 43.71
N GLN A 190 4.58 -8.93 42.57
CA GLN A 190 3.23 -8.35 42.49
C GLN A 190 2.25 -9.46 42.06
N PRO A 191 1.26 -9.84 42.90
CA PRO A 191 0.41 -11.01 42.67
C PRO A 191 -0.69 -10.78 41.61
N VAL A 192 -0.81 -9.54 41.11
CA VAL A 192 -1.77 -9.20 40.05
C VAL A 192 -1.17 -9.62 38.71
N TYR A 193 -1.73 -10.67 38.11
CA TYR A 193 -1.57 -10.96 36.67
C TYR A 193 -1.92 -9.70 35.85
N VAL A 194 -1.39 -9.54 34.64
CA VAL A 194 -1.77 -8.42 33.74
C VAL A 194 -2.13 -9.00 32.37
N ASP A 195 -3.28 -8.61 31.81
CA ASP A 195 -3.63 -8.90 30.42
C ASP A 195 -2.72 -8.05 29.54
N TYR A 196 -1.95 -8.70 28.67
CA TYR A 196 -0.90 -8.12 27.82
C TYR A 196 -1.31 -6.86 27.04
N ARG A 197 -2.60 -6.64 26.80
CA ARG A 197 -3.17 -5.41 26.19
C ARG A 197 -3.01 -4.17 27.08
N PHE A 198 -2.75 -4.38 28.36
CA PHE A 198 -2.47 -3.40 29.39
C PHE A 198 -1.02 -3.66 29.88
N GLY A 199 -0.22 -2.62 30.07
CA GLY A 199 1.21 -2.77 30.39
C GLY A 199 1.46 -3.13 31.85
N ASN A 200 2.72 -3.41 32.20
CA ASN A 200 3.16 -3.82 33.55
C ASN A 200 2.51 -3.03 34.71
N PHE A 201 2.23 -1.74 34.51
CA PHE A 201 1.73 -0.85 35.58
C PHE A 201 0.22 -0.63 35.58
N ALA A 202 -0.54 -1.36 34.75
CA ALA A 202 -1.99 -1.22 34.60
C ALA A 202 -2.77 -2.45 35.13
N PRO A 203 -3.24 -2.45 36.40
CA PRO A 203 -4.03 -3.55 36.94
C PRO A 203 -5.42 -3.67 36.28
N HIS A 204 -5.98 -4.89 36.22
CA HIS A 204 -7.24 -5.29 35.53
C HIS A 204 -8.54 -4.63 36.04
N ILE A 205 -8.66 -3.32 35.98
CA ILE A 205 -9.92 -2.62 36.25
C ILE A 205 -10.56 -2.23 34.91
N PRO A 206 -11.77 -2.70 34.56
CA PRO A 206 -12.44 -2.45 33.26
C PRO A 206 -12.72 -0.98 32.91
N SER A 207 -12.36 -0.05 33.79
CA SER A 207 -12.59 1.39 33.66
C SER A 207 -11.46 2.17 34.33
N ALA A 208 -10.21 1.88 33.97
CA ALA A 208 -9.06 2.67 34.39
C ALA A 208 -9.18 4.11 33.82
N GLU A 209 -9.79 5.00 34.61
CA GLU A 209 -9.82 6.44 34.37
C GLU A 209 -8.38 6.91 34.09
N ARG A 210 -8.18 7.54 32.92
CA ARG A 210 -6.86 7.92 32.40
C ARG A 210 -6.04 8.83 33.35
N GLY A 211 -6.63 9.35 34.42
CA GLY A 211 -5.93 10.11 35.45
C GLY A 211 -5.06 9.30 36.42
N ARG A 212 -5.22 7.97 36.52
CA ARG A 212 -4.49 7.18 37.55
C ARG A 212 -3.15 6.59 37.09
N HIS A 213 -2.88 6.40 35.80
CA HIS A 213 -1.64 5.75 35.29
C HIS A 213 -0.34 6.39 35.84
N ARG A 214 -0.28 7.72 35.87
CA ARG A 214 0.87 8.46 36.41
C ARG A 214 1.12 8.18 37.91
N TYR A 215 0.06 8.06 38.70
CA TYR A 215 0.14 7.70 40.12
C TYR A 215 0.71 6.28 40.33
N TRP A 216 0.45 5.35 39.41
CA TRP A 216 1.05 4.01 39.41
C TRP A 216 2.53 4.05 39.07
N MET A 217 2.92 4.78 38.02
CA MET A 217 4.31 4.97 37.63
C MET A 217 5.15 5.59 38.75
N GLU A 218 4.67 6.68 39.36
CA GLU A 218 5.38 7.37 40.45
C GLU A 218 5.57 6.46 41.68
N ARG A 219 4.55 5.68 42.08
CA ARG A 219 4.67 4.71 43.19
C ARG A 219 5.59 3.53 42.87
N TYR A 220 5.57 3.03 41.63
CA TYR A 220 6.43 1.94 41.22
C TYR A 220 7.90 2.36 41.07
N ALA A 221 8.16 3.55 40.52
CA ALA A 221 9.49 4.14 40.48
C ALA A 221 10.10 4.31 41.89
N GLU A 222 9.31 4.79 42.85
CA GLU A 222 9.76 4.89 44.25
C GLU A 222 9.89 3.52 44.94
N LEU A 223 9.03 2.54 44.63
CA LEU A 223 9.20 1.15 45.08
C LEU A 223 10.53 0.55 44.61
N LEU A 224 10.86 0.71 43.32
CA LEU A 224 12.15 0.30 42.75
C LEU A 224 13.33 1.04 43.39
N ARG A 225 13.23 2.36 43.60
CA ARG A 225 14.25 3.15 44.30
C ARG A 225 14.48 2.63 45.72
N CYS A 226 13.42 2.48 46.53
CA CYS A 226 13.51 1.96 47.91
C CYS A 226 14.06 0.53 47.99
N ALA A 227 13.84 -0.28 46.95
CA ALA A 227 14.45 -1.60 46.86
C ALA A 227 15.97 -1.49 46.61
N TRP A 228 16.40 -0.62 45.69
CA TRP A 228 17.80 -0.48 45.25
C TRP A 228 18.69 0.36 46.18
N ARG A 229 18.27 1.57 46.58
CA ARG A 229 19.04 2.53 47.42
C ARG A 229 18.12 3.21 48.46
N LYS A 230 18.67 4.00 49.40
CA LYS A 230 17.85 4.73 50.42
C LYS A 230 16.98 5.82 49.76
N PRO A 231 15.75 6.07 50.24
CA PRO A 231 14.79 6.99 49.60
C PRO A 231 15.19 8.46 49.69
N ARG A 232 14.77 9.26 48.69
CA ARG A 232 14.58 10.71 48.86
C ARG A 232 13.18 10.96 49.45
N LYS A 233 13.06 11.87 50.42
CA LYS A 233 11.77 12.19 51.06
C LYS A 233 10.94 13.07 50.11
N ILE A 234 9.82 12.57 49.60
CA ILE A 234 8.91 13.32 48.73
C ILE A 234 7.72 13.83 49.56
N VAL A 235 7.40 15.12 49.42
CA VAL A 235 6.08 15.64 49.78
C VAL A 235 5.21 15.51 48.54
N LEU A 236 4.20 14.65 48.59
CA LEU A 236 3.22 14.52 47.51
C LEU A 236 2.43 15.83 47.42
N SER A 237 2.73 16.65 46.42
CA SER A 237 1.98 17.89 46.16
C SER A 237 0.55 17.53 45.75
N LYS A 238 -0.40 17.69 46.68
CA LYS A 238 -1.84 17.54 46.39
C LYS A 238 -2.20 18.33 45.13
N ALA A 239 -2.89 17.69 44.19
CA ALA A 239 -3.35 18.35 42.97
C ALA A 239 -4.33 19.48 43.32
N LYS A 240 -3.93 20.73 43.08
CA LYS A 240 -4.84 21.88 43.17
C LYS A 240 -5.75 21.90 41.94
N LEU A 241 -7.03 22.20 42.13
CA LEU A 241 -8.00 22.33 41.04
C LEU A 241 -8.40 23.79 40.85
N TYR A 242 -8.51 24.21 39.59
CA TYR A 242 -8.87 25.57 39.20
C TYR A 242 -9.99 25.53 38.16
N ARG A 243 -10.91 26.49 38.24
CA ARG A 243 -11.98 26.73 37.27
C ARG A 243 -11.43 27.15 35.90
N GLN A 244 -12.29 27.09 34.90
CA GLN A 244 -11.95 27.42 33.50
C GLN A 244 -11.49 28.89 33.31
N ASP A 245 -11.78 29.75 34.30
CA ASP A 245 -11.35 31.15 34.42
C ASP A 245 -10.04 31.34 35.21
N GLY A 246 -9.46 30.26 35.77
CA GLY A 246 -8.24 30.29 36.60
C GLY A 246 -8.48 30.46 38.11
N THR A 247 -9.73 30.49 38.60
CA THR A 247 -10.00 30.61 40.05
C THR A 247 -9.87 29.28 40.80
N PHE A 248 -9.28 29.29 42.00
CA PHE A 248 -9.03 28.08 42.80
C PHE A 248 -10.32 27.50 43.40
N VAL A 249 -10.45 26.17 43.42
CA VAL A 249 -11.61 25.45 44.00
C VAL A 249 -11.24 24.84 45.36
N ALA A 250 -11.97 25.23 46.40
CA ALA A 250 -11.80 24.68 47.75
C ALA A 250 -12.44 23.27 47.90
N GLU A 251 -11.88 22.46 48.81
CA GLU A 251 -12.36 21.09 49.10
C GLU A 251 -13.86 21.09 49.49
N GLY A 252 -14.63 20.14 48.95
CA GLY A 252 -16.05 19.92 49.28
C GLY A 252 -17.08 20.45 48.28
N SER A 253 -16.69 21.23 47.26
CA SER A 253 -17.64 21.69 46.22
C SER A 253 -18.03 20.58 45.23
N PRO A 254 -19.31 20.46 44.82
CA PRO A 254 -19.73 19.47 43.82
C PRO A 254 -19.09 19.76 42.45
N LEU A 255 -18.56 18.72 41.82
CA LEU A 255 -17.77 18.81 40.59
C LEU A 255 -18.65 19.10 39.36
N ALA A 256 -18.63 20.34 38.88
CA ALA A 256 -19.09 20.70 37.54
C ALA A 256 -18.00 20.42 36.49
N SER A 257 -18.41 20.10 35.26
CA SER A 257 -17.53 19.61 34.19
C SER A 257 -16.65 20.69 33.52
N GLY A 258 -15.31 20.52 33.56
CA GLY A 258 -14.38 21.11 32.58
C GLY A 258 -13.21 21.95 33.12
N LEU A 259 -12.11 21.31 33.55
CA LEU A 259 -10.88 21.95 34.07
C LEU A 259 -9.61 21.40 33.36
N TYR A 260 -8.54 22.18 33.20
CA TYR A 260 -7.31 21.84 32.43
C TYR A 260 -6.01 22.55 32.92
N PHE A 261 -4.82 22.08 32.48
CA PHE A 261 -3.48 22.63 32.77
C PHE A 261 -2.54 22.68 31.53
N ARG A 262 -1.36 23.35 31.62
CA ARG A 262 -0.48 23.82 30.51
C ARG A 262 1.02 23.62 30.82
N LEU A 263 1.86 23.30 29.82
CA LEU A 263 3.33 23.46 29.86
C LEU A 263 3.97 23.88 28.50
N THR A 264 5.31 23.94 28.51
CA THR A 264 6.22 24.99 27.99
C THR A 264 7.64 24.56 28.39
N GLU A 265 8.72 24.58 27.60
CA GLU A 265 8.99 24.97 26.19
C GLU A 265 10.11 24.04 25.61
N HIS A 266 10.76 24.18 24.44
CA HIS A 266 10.86 25.24 23.42
C HIS A 266 11.32 24.65 22.06
N PHE A 267 10.82 25.18 20.92
CA PHE A 267 11.47 25.16 19.61
C PHE A 267 11.04 26.44 18.87
N SER A 268 11.80 27.51 19.06
CA SER A 268 11.47 28.85 18.57
C SER A 268 11.92 29.07 17.13
N GLU A 269 11.15 28.55 16.17
CA GLU A 269 11.11 29.14 14.83
C GLU A 269 9.76 28.84 14.11
N GLY A 270 8.89 29.85 14.02
CA GLY A 270 7.95 29.99 12.89
C GLY A 270 6.52 29.44 12.98
N GLY A 271 6.03 28.87 14.08
CA GLY A 271 4.69 28.23 14.13
C GLY A 271 3.69 28.81 15.14
N LYS A 272 2.92 29.86 14.77
CA LYS A 272 1.79 30.32 15.61
C LYS A 272 0.56 29.42 15.45
N LEU A 273 -0.10 29.13 16.56
CA LEU A 273 -1.40 28.42 16.63
C LEU A 273 -2.48 29.16 15.83
N TYR A 274 -3.45 28.42 15.28
CA TYR A 274 -4.72 28.95 14.74
C TYR A 274 -5.90 28.25 15.42
N GLY A 275 -6.82 29.04 15.98
CA GLY A 275 -8.03 28.54 16.64
C GLY A 275 -9.12 28.08 15.66
N LYS A 276 -10.25 27.59 16.20
CA LYS A 276 -11.38 27.03 15.43
C LYS A 276 -12.22 28.04 14.63
N SER A 277 -11.83 29.32 14.61
CA SER A 277 -12.32 30.33 13.68
C SER A 277 -11.18 30.78 12.78
N GLY A 278 -11.46 31.00 11.49
CA GLY A 278 -10.49 31.50 10.51
C GLY A 278 -10.14 32.98 10.69
N GLN A 279 -9.93 33.43 11.93
CA GLN A 279 -9.45 34.76 12.27
C GLN A 279 -7.99 34.66 12.69
N ALA A 280 -7.13 35.37 11.97
CA ALA A 280 -5.73 35.51 12.35
C ALA A 280 -5.61 36.17 13.73
N PHE A 281 -4.58 35.81 14.49
CA PHE A 281 -4.25 36.47 15.75
C PHE A 281 -3.88 37.94 15.50
N VAL A 282 -4.85 38.82 15.68
CA VAL A 282 -4.63 40.26 15.82
C VAL A 282 -3.84 40.46 17.11
N HIS A 283 -2.61 40.96 17.01
CA HIS A 283 -1.92 41.49 18.19
C HIS A 283 -2.73 42.68 18.72
N ASP A 284 -3.19 42.60 19.98
CA ASP A 284 -3.99 43.68 20.55
C ASP A 284 -3.08 44.80 21.05
N THR A 285 -2.62 45.62 20.11
CA THR A 285 -1.94 46.89 20.35
C THR A 285 -2.81 48.04 19.80
N PRO A 286 -2.53 49.32 20.13
CA PRO A 286 -3.55 50.38 20.08
C PRO A 286 -4.14 50.78 18.71
N HIS A 287 -3.68 50.26 17.56
CA HIS A 287 -3.94 50.92 16.25
C HIS A 287 -4.35 50.07 15.03
N GLY A 288 -3.78 48.89 14.76
CA GLY A 288 -3.62 48.38 13.37
C GLY A 288 -4.31 47.06 13.00
N ILE A 289 -5.36 47.16 12.18
CA ILE A 289 -6.09 46.06 11.51
C ILE A 289 -6.97 45.21 12.45
N ARG A 290 -8.28 45.26 12.23
CA ARG A 290 -9.31 44.41 12.84
C ARG A 290 -9.53 43.12 12.05
N ALA A 291 -9.52 43.18 10.71
CA ALA A 291 -9.70 42.02 9.84
C ALA A 291 -9.12 42.26 8.44
N LEU A 292 -8.78 41.17 7.75
CA LEU A 292 -8.41 41.16 6.33
C LEU A 292 -9.22 40.04 5.64
N ARG A 293 -9.88 40.35 4.53
CA ARG A 293 -10.67 39.37 3.75
C ARG A 293 -10.55 39.61 2.25
N PHE A 294 -10.71 38.57 1.45
CA PHE A 294 -10.95 38.71 0.01
C PHE A 294 -12.38 39.19 -0.27
N LEU A 295 -12.53 40.00 -1.31
CA LEU A 295 -13.81 40.30 -1.96
C LEU A 295 -13.95 39.58 -3.32
N SER A 296 -12.87 38.96 -3.80
CA SER A 296 -12.81 38.10 -4.99
C SER A 296 -12.82 36.61 -4.61
N ASP A 297 -12.74 35.71 -5.59
CA ASP A 297 -12.44 34.30 -5.35
C ASP A 297 -11.11 34.14 -4.58
N THR A 298 -10.99 33.04 -3.84
CA THR A 298 -9.78 32.59 -3.14
C THR A 298 -9.09 31.41 -3.83
N VAL A 299 -9.67 30.86 -4.90
CA VAL A 299 -9.04 29.91 -5.82
C VAL A 299 -8.56 30.68 -7.05
N LEU A 300 -7.24 30.83 -7.18
CA LEU A 300 -6.63 31.76 -8.13
C LEU A 300 -5.63 31.07 -9.06
N LYS A 301 -5.32 31.74 -10.17
CA LYS A 301 -4.25 31.41 -11.12
C LYS A 301 -3.41 32.66 -11.40
N PRO A 302 -2.12 32.55 -11.74
CA PRO A 302 -1.31 33.70 -12.14
C PRO A 302 -1.99 34.54 -13.22
N GLY A 303 -1.90 35.87 -13.11
CA GLY A 303 -2.60 36.84 -13.95
C GLY A 303 -4.01 37.23 -13.46
N MET A 304 -4.60 36.52 -12.49
CA MET A 304 -5.90 36.93 -11.93
C MET A 304 -5.78 38.13 -10.98
N SER A 305 -6.74 39.05 -11.07
CA SER A 305 -6.90 40.16 -10.12
C SER A 305 -7.35 39.66 -8.74
N MET A 306 -6.76 40.23 -7.70
CA MET A 306 -7.02 39.98 -6.29
C MET A 306 -7.55 41.27 -5.67
N ARG A 307 -8.71 41.23 -5.02
CA ARG A 307 -9.26 42.36 -4.28
C ARG A 307 -9.44 42.01 -2.81
N LEU A 308 -8.72 42.72 -1.94
CA LEU A 308 -8.78 42.53 -0.48
C LEU A 308 -9.43 43.73 0.19
N ARG A 309 -10.18 43.49 1.27
CA ARG A 309 -10.69 44.52 2.19
C ARG A 309 -10.01 44.38 3.54
N ALA A 310 -9.44 45.48 4.02
CA ALA A 310 -8.88 45.61 5.36
C ALA A 310 -9.81 46.46 6.23
N ASP A 311 -10.34 45.86 7.30
CA ASP A 311 -11.07 46.60 8.33
C ASP A 311 -10.06 47.08 9.37
N TRP A 312 -10.09 48.37 9.73
CA TRP A 312 -9.14 48.99 10.66
C TRP A 312 -9.79 49.30 12.00
N LYS A 313 -9.02 49.23 13.10
CA LYS A 313 -9.50 49.65 14.43
C LYS A 313 -9.69 51.18 14.50
N ARG A 314 -8.77 51.93 13.88
CA ARG A 314 -8.86 53.37 13.57
C ARG A 314 -8.16 53.63 12.22
N LYS A 315 -8.65 54.59 11.42
CA LYS A 315 -7.95 55.04 10.19
C LYS A 315 -6.80 55.99 10.55
N SER A 316 -5.72 55.99 9.77
CA SER A 316 -4.53 56.82 9.99
C SER A 316 -3.68 56.93 8.72
N ASP A 317 -3.35 58.14 8.30
CA ASP A 317 -2.47 58.37 7.15
C ASP A 317 -0.97 58.44 7.53
N SER A 318 -0.68 58.44 8.84
CA SER A 318 0.67 58.61 9.44
C SER A 318 1.59 57.36 9.40
N GLY A 319 1.33 56.40 8.52
CA GLY A 319 2.05 55.13 8.44
C GLY A 319 2.01 54.51 7.04
N GLU A 320 2.53 53.29 6.91
CA GLU A 320 2.58 52.55 5.64
C GLU A 320 1.97 51.16 5.79
N SER A 321 1.24 50.74 4.75
CA SER A 321 0.63 49.41 4.63
C SER A 321 1.30 48.62 3.51
N THR A 322 1.95 47.51 3.86
CA THR A 322 2.64 46.62 2.91
C THR A 322 1.88 45.30 2.78
N LEU A 323 1.36 45.01 1.58
CA LEU A 323 0.84 43.70 1.20
C LEU A 323 1.99 42.82 0.70
N LEU A 324 2.13 41.63 1.29
CA LEU A 324 3.03 40.57 0.85
C LEU A 324 2.21 39.35 0.44
N LEU A 325 2.59 38.67 -0.66
CA LEU A 325 2.11 37.31 -0.93
C LEU A 325 3.22 36.31 -0.58
N ARG A 326 2.87 35.29 0.19
CA ARG A 326 3.79 34.26 0.70
C ARG A 326 3.30 32.85 0.40
N ASP A 327 4.23 31.97 0.06
CA ASP A 327 3.98 30.53 -0.08
C ASP A 327 4.17 29.79 1.27
N ILE A 328 3.92 28.48 1.33
CA ILE A 328 4.08 27.69 2.57
C ILE A 328 5.55 27.57 3.04
N TYR A 329 6.51 27.87 2.17
CA TYR A 329 7.95 27.87 2.48
C TYR A 329 8.42 29.22 3.05
N GLY A 330 7.51 30.20 3.20
CA GLY A 330 7.83 31.54 3.69
C GLY A 330 8.42 32.47 2.62
N ARG A 331 8.44 32.05 1.35
CA ARG A 331 8.97 32.85 0.23
C ARG A 331 8.01 33.96 -0.13
N VAL A 332 8.50 35.19 -0.15
CA VAL A 332 7.77 36.39 -0.56
C VAL A 332 7.94 36.56 -2.07
N PHE A 333 6.90 36.26 -2.84
CA PHE A 333 6.92 36.36 -4.31
C PHE A 333 6.20 37.61 -4.85
N TYR A 334 5.59 38.40 -3.96
CA TYR A 334 5.01 39.71 -4.28
C TYR A 334 5.11 40.64 -3.08
N ARG A 335 5.35 41.92 -3.35
CA ARG A 335 5.30 43.02 -2.37
C ARG A 335 4.70 44.26 -3.04
N ASN A 336 3.73 44.88 -2.38
CA ASN A 336 3.28 46.24 -2.70
C ASN A 336 3.15 47.04 -1.40
N THR A 337 3.56 48.30 -1.40
CA THR A 337 3.48 49.19 -0.23
C THR A 337 2.68 50.43 -0.62
N VAL A 338 1.67 50.78 0.18
CA VAL A 338 0.78 51.94 -0.02
C VAL A 338 0.69 52.77 1.26
N PRO A 339 0.44 54.10 1.17
CA PRO A 339 0.33 54.96 2.35
C PRO A 339 -0.88 54.63 3.22
N GLY A 340 -0.76 54.95 4.51
CA GLY A 340 -1.85 54.97 5.48
C GLY A 340 -2.53 53.62 5.73
N THR A 341 -3.84 53.69 5.98
CA THR A 341 -4.73 52.56 6.28
C THR A 341 -5.76 52.35 5.16
N PRO A 342 -5.38 51.75 4.01
CA PRO A 342 -6.27 51.55 2.86
C PRO A 342 -7.41 50.59 3.21
N GLU A 343 -8.63 50.92 2.82
CA GLU A 343 -9.79 50.02 3.04
C GLU A 343 -9.86 48.91 2.00
N ILE A 344 -9.52 49.21 0.74
CA ILE A 344 -9.41 48.24 -0.36
C ILE A 344 -7.96 48.19 -0.83
N ILE A 345 -7.47 46.99 -1.11
CA ILE A 345 -6.15 46.74 -1.68
C ILE A 345 -6.33 45.81 -2.88
N ASP A 346 -6.05 46.34 -4.08
CA ASP A 346 -6.03 45.58 -5.32
C ASP A 346 -4.60 45.13 -5.65
N ALA A 347 -4.49 43.93 -6.23
CA ALA A 347 -3.25 43.36 -6.74
C ALA A 347 -3.55 42.45 -7.94
N VAL A 348 -2.53 42.12 -8.74
CA VAL A 348 -2.60 41.05 -9.74
C VAL A 348 -1.66 39.94 -9.28
N LEU A 349 -2.12 38.69 -9.25
CA LEU A 349 -1.33 37.55 -8.78
C LEU A 349 -0.18 37.26 -9.77
N PRO A 350 1.11 37.46 -9.41
CA PRO A 350 2.21 37.12 -10.31
C PRO A 350 2.50 35.62 -10.30
N GLU A 351 3.33 35.17 -11.24
CA GLU A 351 4.01 33.88 -11.14
C GLU A 351 5.06 33.91 -10.01
N GLY A 352 5.36 32.77 -9.37
CA GLY A 352 6.51 32.65 -8.44
C GLY A 352 6.27 31.83 -7.17
N SER A 353 5.01 31.66 -6.75
CA SER A 353 4.64 30.70 -5.71
C SER A 353 5.03 29.27 -6.12
N CYS A 354 5.49 28.48 -5.15
CA CYS A 354 5.80 27.06 -5.32
C CYS A 354 4.87 26.14 -4.50
N SER A 355 3.70 26.62 -4.07
CA SER A 355 2.74 25.80 -3.31
C SER A 355 1.29 26.09 -3.69
N VAL A 356 0.43 25.09 -3.44
CA VAL A 356 -1.02 25.22 -3.62
C VAL A 356 -1.61 26.22 -2.62
N LEU A 357 -1.34 26.09 -1.32
CA LEU A 357 -1.81 27.06 -0.31
C LEU A 357 -0.84 28.24 -0.20
N ASN A 358 -1.38 29.45 -0.06
CA ASN A 358 -0.64 30.71 -0.01
C ASN A 358 -1.31 31.70 0.96
N PHE A 359 -0.56 32.72 1.39
CA PHE A 359 -1.00 33.74 2.34
C PHE A 359 -0.83 35.14 1.76
N ALA A 360 -1.89 35.93 1.80
CA ALA A 360 -1.82 37.38 1.64
C ALA A 360 -1.67 38.02 3.02
N VAL A 361 -0.52 38.63 3.29
CA VAL A 361 -0.14 39.21 4.59
C VAL A 361 -0.04 40.72 4.45
N LEU A 362 -0.93 41.44 5.14
CA LEU A 362 -0.88 42.90 5.26
C LEU A 362 -0.09 43.26 6.51
N ILE A 363 0.96 44.07 6.38
CA ILE A 363 1.78 44.59 7.47
C ILE A 363 1.63 46.10 7.52
N TYR A 364 1.17 46.65 8.65
CA TYR A 364 1.12 48.08 8.91
C TYR A 364 2.32 48.52 9.76
N ARG A 365 2.96 49.62 9.38
CA ARG A 365 4.06 50.25 10.13
C ARG A 365 3.75 51.72 10.37
N LYS A 366 3.71 52.11 11.64
CA LYS A 366 3.69 53.52 12.07
C LYS A 366 5.05 53.88 12.65
N LYS A 367 5.51 55.12 12.43
CA LYS A 367 6.82 55.60 12.91
C LYS A 367 6.91 55.42 14.44
N ASN A 368 8.01 54.85 14.91
CA ASN A 368 8.29 54.52 16.32
C ASN A 368 7.28 53.55 17.00
N ALA A 369 6.54 52.75 16.23
CA ALA A 369 5.67 51.69 16.75
C ALA A 369 6.07 50.30 16.23
N ALA A 370 5.68 49.24 16.95
CA ALA A 370 5.86 47.88 16.47
C ALA A 370 5.01 47.62 15.20
N PRO A 371 5.51 46.82 14.24
CA PRO A 371 4.73 46.45 13.06
C PRO A 371 3.54 45.56 13.44
N GLU A 372 2.36 45.94 12.97
CA GLU A 372 1.12 45.17 13.13
C GLU A 372 0.84 44.39 11.84
N SER A 373 0.18 43.22 11.90
CA SER A 373 -0.08 42.43 10.70
C SER A 373 -1.32 41.54 10.78
N ALA A 374 -2.03 41.43 9.66
CA ALA A 374 -3.10 40.46 9.44
C ALA A 374 -2.80 39.59 8.21
N ALA A 375 -3.31 38.36 8.19
CA ALA A 375 -3.13 37.43 7.09
C ALA A 375 -4.43 36.73 6.70
N VAL A 376 -4.60 36.45 5.41
CA VAL A 376 -5.71 35.68 4.85
C VAL A 376 -5.19 34.68 3.81
N GLU A 377 -5.85 33.53 3.70
CA GLU A 377 -5.43 32.42 2.83
C GLU A 377 -6.07 32.48 1.45
N PHE A 378 -5.31 32.03 0.46
CA PHE A 378 -5.79 31.74 -0.89
C PHE A 378 -5.05 30.52 -1.46
N THR A 379 -5.56 29.95 -2.53
CA THR A 379 -5.02 28.74 -3.15
C THR A 379 -4.74 28.93 -4.63
N ILE A 380 -3.67 28.30 -5.11
CA ILE A 380 -3.25 28.22 -6.52
C ILE A 380 -3.15 26.72 -6.88
N PRO A 381 -4.26 26.03 -7.19
CA PRO A 381 -4.26 24.57 -7.38
C PRO A 381 -3.31 24.07 -8.48
N VAL A 382 -3.05 24.92 -9.49
CA VAL A 382 -2.11 24.63 -10.59
C VAL A 382 -0.64 24.54 -10.15
N ASN A 383 -0.29 25.03 -8.96
CA ASN A 383 1.06 24.92 -8.39
C ASN A 383 1.26 23.59 -7.63
N ARG A 384 0.68 22.49 -8.13
CA ARG A 384 0.85 21.14 -7.58
C ARG A 384 2.16 20.53 -8.09
N THR A 385 3.07 20.17 -7.17
CA THR A 385 4.38 19.60 -7.53
C THR A 385 4.28 18.11 -7.84
N ASP A 386 3.86 17.77 -9.07
CA ASP A 386 3.72 16.37 -9.47
C ASP A 386 5.03 15.56 -9.39
N SER A 387 4.89 14.27 -9.10
CA SER A 387 5.99 13.30 -9.01
C SER A 387 5.90 12.31 -10.17
N ASP A 388 7.05 11.86 -10.67
CA ASP A 388 7.09 10.79 -11.69
C ASP A 388 6.78 9.40 -11.08
N PHE A 389 6.85 9.29 -9.75
CA PHE A 389 6.40 8.11 -9.00
C PHE A 389 5.89 8.54 -7.62
N TYR A 390 4.65 8.22 -7.28
CA TYR A 390 3.99 8.67 -6.04
C TYR A 390 4.13 7.63 -4.92
N PHE A 391 4.50 8.07 -3.72
CA PHE A 391 4.39 7.26 -2.50
C PHE A 391 3.23 7.78 -1.66
N LEU A 392 2.16 7.00 -1.55
CA LEU A 392 0.96 7.39 -0.81
C LEU A 392 0.80 6.55 0.45
N SER A 393 0.18 7.13 1.48
CA SER A 393 -0.19 6.42 2.72
C SER A 393 -1.68 6.44 2.93
N TRP A 394 -2.25 5.34 3.42
CA TRP A 394 -3.54 5.37 4.11
C TRP A 394 -3.45 6.36 5.29
N ASN A 395 -4.51 7.12 5.60
CA ASN A 395 -4.49 8.07 6.72
C ASN A 395 -5.05 7.44 8.01
N GLY A 396 -4.16 7.06 8.93
CA GLY A 396 -4.51 6.66 10.30
C GLY A 396 -4.54 7.80 11.33
N ALA A 397 -4.38 9.06 10.93
CA ALA A 397 -4.41 10.17 11.88
C ALA A 397 -5.84 10.50 12.35
N LEU A 398 -6.04 10.54 13.68
CA LEU A 398 -7.28 10.90 14.34
C LEU A 398 -7.06 12.09 15.29
N GLY A 399 -7.61 13.26 14.99
CA GLY A 399 -7.52 14.40 15.92
C GLY A 399 -7.90 15.78 15.37
N ASP A 400 -7.33 16.79 16.03
CA ASP A 400 -7.42 18.21 15.66
C ASP A 400 -6.40 18.58 14.56
N THR A 401 -6.54 19.78 13.99
CA THR A 401 -5.75 20.26 12.84
C THR A 401 -4.24 20.33 13.10
N VAL A 402 -3.82 20.60 14.34
CA VAL A 402 -2.39 20.74 14.67
C VAL A 402 -1.73 19.38 14.68
N ARG A 403 -2.36 18.37 15.33
CA ARG A 403 -1.85 16.99 15.33
C ARG A 403 -1.78 16.39 13.93
N HIS A 404 -2.72 16.72 13.04
CA HIS A 404 -2.65 16.32 11.64
C HIS A 404 -1.45 16.94 10.92
N GLN A 405 -1.15 18.23 11.13
CA GLN A 405 -0.01 18.89 10.48
C GLN A 405 1.33 18.30 10.91
N ASP A 406 1.51 18.00 12.19
CA ASP A 406 2.75 17.40 12.68
C ASP A 406 2.94 15.98 12.13
N PHE A 407 1.90 15.14 12.18
CA PHE A 407 1.91 13.81 11.56
C PHE A 407 2.23 13.88 10.06
N PHE A 408 1.53 14.74 9.31
CA PHE A 408 1.74 14.94 7.87
C PHE A 408 3.14 15.49 7.53
N ARG A 409 3.72 16.35 8.38
CA ARG A 409 5.10 16.84 8.22
C ARG A 409 6.11 15.69 8.35
N GLU A 410 5.91 14.79 9.31
CA GLU A 410 6.76 13.60 9.47
C GLU A 410 6.56 12.56 8.35
N LEU A 411 5.33 12.40 7.83
CA LEU A 411 5.10 11.62 6.60
C LEU A 411 5.92 12.20 5.43
N ARG A 412 5.84 13.53 5.20
CA ARG A 412 6.55 14.20 4.09
C ARG A 412 8.06 14.05 4.21
N LYS A 413 8.63 14.23 5.41
CA LYS A 413 10.06 14.00 5.69
C LYS A 413 10.52 12.58 5.33
N ASN A 414 9.63 11.60 5.48
CA ASN A 414 9.89 10.20 5.16
C ASN A 414 9.58 9.82 3.70
N GLY A 415 9.30 10.79 2.82
CA GLY A 415 9.19 10.60 1.38
C GLY A 415 7.79 10.31 0.85
N ILE A 416 6.76 10.30 1.70
CA ILE A 416 5.35 10.27 1.30
C ILE A 416 5.03 11.55 0.52
N ASP A 417 4.26 11.43 -0.57
CA ASP A 417 3.76 12.54 -1.38
C ASP A 417 2.32 12.92 -1.06
N GLY A 418 1.54 11.98 -0.54
CA GLY A 418 0.15 12.26 -0.18
C GLY A 418 -0.52 11.17 0.65
N VAL A 419 -1.73 11.47 1.07
CA VAL A 419 -2.54 10.61 1.95
C VAL A 419 -3.90 10.27 1.35
N THR A 420 -4.38 9.06 1.60
CA THR A 420 -5.72 8.58 1.23
C THR A 420 -6.51 8.14 2.47
N ASN A 421 -7.66 7.48 2.33
CA ASN A 421 -8.58 7.15 3.43
C ASN A 421 -8.94 8.35 4.32
N MET A 422 -9.51 9.37 3.71
CA MET A 422 -9.94 10.55 4.43
C MET A 422 -11.19 11.16 3.83
N ALA A 423 -12.14 11.49 4.70
CA ALA A 423 -13.30 12.28 4.31
C ALA A 423 -12.84 13.65 3.79
N PRO A 424 -13.43 14.16 2.69
CA PRO A 424 -13.12 15.47 2.11
C PRO A 424 -13.60 16.58 3.06
N LYS A 425 -12.74 16.94 4.01
CA LYS A 425 -12.99 17.97 5.03
C LYS A 425 -11.95 19.07 4.91
N VAL A 426 -12.41 20.33 4.98
CA VAL A 426 -11.57 21.54 4.87
C VAL A 426 -10.31 21.43 5.73
N ASN A 427 -10.49 21.04 7.00
CA ASN A 427 -9.39 20.93 7.97
C ASN A 427 -8.28 19.95 7.56
N THR A 428 -8.64 18.80 6.96
CA THR A 428 -7.65 17.77 6.60
C THR A 428 -6.94 18.13 5.30
N LEU A 429 -7.69 18.55 4.28
CA LEU A 429 -7.15 18.98 2.98
C LEU A 429 -6.24 20.21 3.14
N ARG A 430 -6.66 21.20 3.94
CA ARG A 430 -5.82 22.35 4.32
C ARG A 430 -4.57 21.94 5.08
N SER A 431 -4.67 21.00 6.02
CA SER A 431 -3.51 20.55 6.81
C SER A 431 -2.47 19.80 5.96
N ALA A 432 -2.90 19.06 4.93
CA ALA A 432 -1.99 18.45 3.97
C ALA A 432 -1.34 19.50 3.04
N ALA A 433 -2.15 20.42 2.50
CA ALA A 433 -1.65 21.52 1.66
C ALA A 433 -0.65 22.44 2.39
N LEU A 434 -0.83 22.65 3.70
CA LEU A 434 0.10 23.41 4.56
C LEU A 434 1.50 22.79 4.68
N VAL A 435 1.65 21.49 4.42
CA VAL A 435 2.95 20.79 4.48
C VAL A 435 3.40 20.26 3.10
N GLY A 436 2.69 20.63 2.03
CA GLY A 436 2.99 20.18 0.67
C GLY A 436 2.75 18.69 0.43
N LEU A 437 1.75 18.10 1.10
CA LEU A 437 1.22 16.77 0.78
C LEU A 437 -0.05 16.87 -0.08
N PHE A 438 -0.23 15.90 -0.97
CA PHE A 438 -1.48 15.68 -1.68
C PHE A 438 -2.48 14.91 -0.82
N CYS A 439 -3.74 14.93 -1.25
CA CYS A 439 -4.76 14.02 -0.76
C CYS A 439 -5.43 13.27 -1.91
N VAL A 440 -5.91 12.08 -1.60
CA VAL A 440 -6.86 11.29 -2.39
C VAL A 440 -8.07 11.01 -1.50
N PRO A 441 -9.06 11.91 -1.41
CA PRO A 441 -10.18 11.76 -0.49
C PRO A 441 -11.15 10.65 -0.93
N TYR A 442 -11.72 9.96 0.05
CA TYR A 442 -12.82 9.00 -0.15
C TYR A 442 -14.10 9.81 -0.39
N THR A 443 -14.45 9.88 -1.65
CA THR A 443 -15.49 10.76 -2.21
C THR A 443 -16.81 10.00 -2.38
N ALA A 444 -16.70 8.72 -2.71
CA ALA A 444 -17.75 7.72 -2.56
C ALA A 444 -17.18 6.45 -1.89
N ALA A 445 -18.02 5.45 -1.65
CA ALA A 445 -17.58 4.12 -1.22
C ALA A 445 -18.57 3.05 -1.69
N PHE A 446 -18.09 2.01 -2.36
CA PHE A 446 -18.87 0.85 -2.83
C PHE A 446 -18.39 -0.47 -2.18
N HIS A 447 -17.75 -0.36 -1.02
CA HIS A 447 -17.35 -1.50 -0.20
C HIS A 447 -18.57 -2.28 0.34
N LYS A 448 -18.55 -3.62 0.21
CA LYS A 448 -19.62 -4.52 0.69
C LYS A 448 -21.03 -4.14 0.17
N THR A 449 -21.13 -3.65 -1.07
CA THR A 449 -22.40 -3.18 -1.65
C THR A 449 -23.40 -4.33 -1.81
N LEU A 450 -24.66 -4.12 -1.43
CA LEU A 450 -25.75 -5.08 -1.70
C LEU A 450 -26.48 -4.68 -2.97
N ILE A 451 -27.02 -5.65 -3.72
CA ILE A 451 -27.71 -5.39 -4.99
C ILE A 451 -28.84 -4.34 -4.86
N PRO A 452 -29.71 -4.36 -3.82
CA PRO A 452 -30.71 -3.31 -3.63
C PRO A 452 -30.17 -1.87 -3.64
N ASN A 453 -28.95 -1.67 -3.12
CA ASN A 453 -28.34 -0.33 -3.00
C ASN A 453 -27.98 0.25 -4.38
N LEU A 454 -27.81 -0.58 -5.42
CA LEU A 454 -27.56 -0.14 -6.80
C LEU A 454 -28.80 0.48 -7.45
N PHE A 455 -29.98 0.18 -6.90
CA PHE A 455 -31.30 0.65 -7.38
C PHE A 455 -31.98 1.61 -6.39
N ASP A 456 -31.33 1.98 -5.29
CA ASP A 456 -31.78 3.03 -4.37
C ASP A 456 -31.36 4.41 -4.87
N GLU A 457 -32.18 4.97 -5.75
CA GLU A 457 -31.96 6.29 -6.33
C GLU A 457 -31.91 7.42 -5.28
N LYS A 458 -32.59 7.27 -4.13
CA LYS A 458 -32.56 8.28 -3.06
C LYS A 458 -31.21 8.30 -2.35
N ASN A 459 -30.67 7.12 -2.05
CA ASN A 459 -29.30 6.98 -1.53
C ASN A 459 -28.29 7.48 -2.59
N PHE A 460 -28.48 7.12 -3.85
CA PHE A 460 -27.57 7.54 -4.93
C PHE A 460 -27.52 9.07 -5.11
N GLN A 461 -28.67 9.76 -5.15
CA GLN A 461 -28.67 11.23 -5.17
C GLN A 461 -28.05 11.84 -3.89
N THR A 462 -28.19 11.18 -2.73
CA THR A 462 -27.51 11.60 -1.49
C THR A 462 -25.99 11.44 -1.58
N GLN A 463 -25.48 10.41 -2.27
CA GLN A 463 -24.06 10.26 -2.56
C GLN A 463 -23.58 11.32 -3.55
N ARG A 464 -24.34 11.55 -4.64
CA ARG A 464 -24.04 12.57 -5.65
C ARG A 464 -23.81 13.96 -5.07
N VAL A 465 -24.67 14.43 -4.15
CA VAL A 465 -24.46 15.74 -3.49
C VAL A 465 -23.15 15.78 -2.70
N LYS A 466 -22.79 14.71 -1.99
CA LYS A 466 -21.51 14.62 -1.26
C LYS A 466 -20.31 14.59 -2.20
N VAL A 467 -20.44 13.92 -3.35
CA VAL A 467 -19.42 13.84 -4.39
C VAL A 467 -19.14 15.21 -5.02
N ILE A 468 -20.19 15.98 -5.31
CA ILE A 468 -20.07 17.37 -5.82
C ILE A 468 -19.33 18.25 -4.79
N GLN A 469 -19.79 18.26 -3.53
CA GLN A 469 -19.16 19.04 -2.46
C GLN A 469 -17.69 18.65 -2.23
N ALA A 470 -17.39 17.35 -2.35
CA ALA A 470 -16.03 16.83 -2.25
C ALA A 470 -15.14 17.31 -3.40
N ALA A 471 -15.65 17.34 -4.64
CA ALA A 471 -14.92 17.77 -5.82
C ALA A 471 -14.64 19.28 -5.81
N GLU A 472 -15.63 20.11 -5.43
CA GLU A 472 -15.44 21.56 -5.24
C GLU A 472 -14.33 21.86 -4.23
N LEU A 473 -14.35 21.13 -3.11
CA LEU A 473 -13.36 21.26 -2.06
C LEU A 473 -11.99 20.66 -2.45
N GLY A 474 -11.98 19.58 -3.21
CA GLY A 474 -10.78 18.94 -3.75
C GLY A 474 -10.05 19.85 -4.71
N ARG A 475 -10.77 20.44 -5.68
CA ARG A 475 -10.28 21.44 -6.62
C ARG A 475 -9.66 22.64 -5.91
N ARG A 476 -10.28 23.15 -4.84
CA ARG A 476 -9.71 24.24 -4.02
C ARG A 476 -8.32 23.91 -3.44
N TYR A 477 -8.10 22.68 -3.00
CA TYR A 477 -6.83 22.27 -2.36
C TYR A 477 -5.90 21.46 -3.27
N GLY A 478 -6.18 21.36 -4.58
CA GLY A 478 -5.29 20.71 -5.54
C GLY A 478 -5.05 19.22 -5.25
N VAL A 479 -6.11 18.45 -4.98
CA VAL A 479 -6.00 17.00 -4.76
C VAL A 479 -5.36 16.27 -5.95
N LEU A 480 -4.76 15.11 -5.70
CA LEU A 480 -4.12 14.31 -6.74
C LEU A 480 -5.15 13.52 -7.56
N ALA A 481 -6.12 12.95 -6.87
CA ALA A 481 -7.19 12.13 -7.42
C ALA A 481 -8.40 12.11 -6.47
N HIS A 482 -9.57 11.69 -6.95
CA HIS A 482 -10.72 11.31 -6.11
C HIS A 482 -10.90 9.80 -6.09
N SER A 483 -10.99 9.22 -4.89
CA SER A 483 -11.36 7.81 -4.70
C SER A 483 -12.87 7.65 -4.59
N LEU A 484 -13.43 6.75 -5.39
CA LEU A 484 -14.80 6.24 -5.30
C LEU A 484 -14.94 5.09 -4.30
N GLY A 485 -13.86 4.75 -3.59
CA GLY A 485 -13.85 3.78 -2.52
C GLY A 485 -12.64 2.85 -2.55
N ASP A 486 -12.34 2.34 -1.37
CA ASP A 486 -11.37 1.29 -1.06
C ASP A 486 -12.11 -0.04 -0.87
N GLU A 487 -11.50 -1.13 -1.32
CA GLU A 487 -12.11 -2.47 -1.39
C GLU A 487 -13.56 -2.42 -1.91
N ASN A 488 -13.81 -1.76 -3.04
CA ASN A 488 -15.13 -1.78 -3.68
C ASN A 488 -15.51 -3.22 -4.08
N TYR A 489 -16.75 -3.66 -3.86
CA TYR A 489 -17.32 -4.91 -4.42
C TYR A 489 -18.81 -5.07 -4.09
N VAL A 490 -19.50 -5.90 -4.86
CA VAL A 490 -20.83 -6.43 -4.53
C VAL A 490 -20.70 -7.63 -3.58
N SER A 491 -21.34 -7.57 -2.41
CA SER A 491 -21.06 -8.45 -1.28
C SER A 491 -21.70 -9.83 -1.38
N ALA A 492 -20.92 -10.85 -1.74
CA ALA A 492 -21.36 -12.25 -1.70
C ALA A 492 -21.76 -12.76 -0.29
N PHE A 493 -21.33 -12.06 0.77
CA PHE A 493 -21.52 -12.44 2.18
C PHE A 493 -22.97 -12.36 2.68
N LYS A 494 -23.89 -11.77 1.90
CA LYS A 494 -25.33 -11.76 2.17
C LYS A 494 -26.08 -12.23 0.95
N GLU A 495 -27.19 -12.94 1.15
CA GLU A 495 -28.04 -13.41 0.06
C GLU A 495 -28.48 -12.26 -0.86
N THR A 496 -28.87 -11.11 -0.30
CA THR A 496 -29.23 -9.88 -1.03
C THR A 496 -28.08 -9.18 -1.78
N GLY A 497 -26.84 -9.64 -1.62
CA GLY A 497 -25.71 -9.25 -2.46
C GLY A 497 -25.40 -10.28 -3.56
N ARG A 498 -25.87 -11.53 -3.44
CA ARG A 498 -25.84 -12.50 -4.53
C ARG A 498 -27.05 -12.36 -5.46
N PHE A 499 -28.25 -12.24 -4.89
CA PHE A 499 -29.52 -12.25 -5.62
C PHE A 499 -30.56 -11.36 -4.94
N TRP A 500 -31.39 -10.70 -5.74
CA TRP A 500 -32.49 -9.87 -5.24
C TRP A 500 -33.70 -9.93 -6.18
N ASP A 501 -34.83 -10.44 -5.68
CA ASP A 501 -36.11 -10.45 -6.37
C ASP A 501 -36.88 -9.14 -6.12
N ASP A 502 -36.78 -8.19 -7.05
CA ASP A 502 -37.52 -6.92 -7.00
C ASP A 502 -37.90 -6.45 -8.41
N PRO A 503 -39.14 -5.95 -8.64
CA PRO A 503 -39.59 -5.48 -9.95
C PRO A 503 -38.67 -4.45 -10.63
N LYS A 504 -37.97 -3.59 -9.87
CA LYS A 504 -37.02 -2.62 -10.42
C LYS A 504 -35.81 -3.30 -11.03
N LEU A 505 -35.27 -4.32 -10.36
CA LEU A 505 -34.16 -5.12 -10.86
C LEU A 505 -34.56 -5.85 -12.14
N TRP A 506 -35.71 -6.52 -12.13
CA TRP A 506 -36.18 -7.27 -13.31
C TRP A 506 -36.37 -6.37 -14.52
N LYS A 507 -37.01 -5.21 -14.35
CA LYS A 507 -37.18 -4.22 -15.42
C LYS A 507 -35.84 -3.79 -16.03
N ALA A 508 -34.82 -3.56 -15.22
CA ALA A 508 -33.47 -3.22 -15.70
C ALA A 508 -32.78 -4.42 -16.37
N PHE A 509 -32.92 -5.63 -15.82
CA PHE A 509 -32.37 -6.84 -16.41
C PHE A 509 -33.03 -7.18 -17.77
N HIS A 510 -34.33 -6.94 -17.93
CA HIS A 510 -35.02 -7.09 -19.22
C HIS A 510 -34.46 -6.15 -20.29
N VAL A 511 -34.05 -4.92 -19.94
CA VAL A 511 -33.39 -4.00 -20.87
C VAL A 511 -32.01 -4.54 -21.28
N PHE A 512 -31.22 -5.03 -20.31
CA PHE A 512 -29.94 -5.69 -20.58
C PHE A 512 -30.11 -6.90 -21.52
N LEU A 513 -31.10 -7.76 -21.27
CA LEU A 513 -31.37 -8.96 -22.09
C LEU A 513 -31.88 -8.60 -23.50
N LYS A 514 -32.76 -7.61 -23.63
CA LYS A 514 -33.22 -7.09 -24.94
C LYS A 514 -32.04 -6.58 -25.76
N ARG A 515 -31.14 -5.80 -25.16
CA ARG A 515 -29.92 -5.30 -25.81
C ARG A 515 -28.95 -6.45 -26.18
N LYS A 516 -28.86 -7.50 -25.35
CA LYS A 516 -27.94 -8.63 -25.56
C LYS A 516 -28.41 -9.63 -26.63
N TYR A 517 -29.72 -9.94 -26.67
CA TYR A 517 -30.27 -11.01 -27.51
C TYR A 517 -31.17 -10.52 -28.66
N GLY A 518 -31.66 -9.28 -28.62
CA GLY A 518 -32.58 -8.70 -29.59
C GLY A 518 -34.01 -9.27 -29.56
N SER A 519 -34.18 -10.57 -29.31
CA SER A 519 -35.47 -11.27 -29.31
C SER A 519 -35.58 -12.36 -28.25
N LEU A 520 -36.81 -12.65 -27.80
CA LEU A 520 -37.10 -13.79 -26.92
C LEU A 520 -36.78 -15.12 -27.58
N LYS A 521 -37.00 -15.25 -28.90
CA LYS A 521 -36.68 -16.46 -29.68
C LYS A 521 -35.21 -16.85 -29.50
N GLU A 522 -34.31 -15.87 -29.58
CA GLU A 522 -32.87 -16.10 -29.42
C GLU A 522 -32.49 -16.37 -27.95
N LEU A 523 -33.04 -15.61 -27.00
CA LEU A 523 -32.83 -15.88 -25.57
C LEU A 523 -33.28 -17.31 -25.19
N ASN A 524 -34.49 -17.71 -25.56
CA ASN A 524 -35.04 -19.03 -25.31
C ASN A 524 -34.16 -20.15 -25.89
N ARG A 525 -33.64 -19.96 -27.12
CA ARG A 525 -32.73 -20.90 -27.80
C ARG A 525 -31.42 -21.12 -27.04
N ILE A 526 -30.86 -20.04 -26.48
CA ILE A 526 -29.60 -20.05 -25.71
C ILE A 526 -29.82 -20.56 -24.28
N TRP A 527 -30.80 -20.01 -23.55
CA TRP A 527 -31.09 -20.34 -22.15
C TRP A 527 -31.76 -21.71 -21.96
N LYS A 528 -32.24 -22.35 -23.04
CA LYS A 528 -33.09 -23.56 -22.99
C LYS A 528 -34.36 -23.34 -22.16
N LYS A 529 -35.06 -22.25 -22.48
CA LYS A 529 -36.33 -21.82 -21.88
C LYS A 529 -37.37 -21.56 -22.96
N SER A 530 -38.59 -21.26 -22.55
CA SER A 530 -39.76 -21.11 -23.44
C SER A 530 -40.66 -19.95 -23.00
N TYR A 531 -40.07 -18.79 -22.72
CA TYR A 531 -40.81 -17.59 -22.32
C TYR A 531 -41.60 -17.01 -23.50
N GLY A 532 -42.89 -16.72 -23.28
CA GLY A 532 -43.77 -16.06 -24.25
C GLY A 532 -43.60 -14.54 -24.27
N ASP A 533 -43.42 -13.93 -23.11
CA ASP A 533 -43.14 -12.50 -22.92
C ASP A 533 -41.90 -12.23 -22.05
N TRP A 534 -41.31 -11.04 -22.19
CA TRP A 534 -40.15 -10.63 -21.38
C TRP A 534 -40.47 -10.51 -19.89
N ASN A 535 -41.70 -10.17 -19.49
CA ASN A 535 -42.09 -10.06 -18.09
C ASN A 535 -42.13 -11.41 -17.37
N GLU A 536 -42.21 -12.53 -18.11
CA GLU A 536 -42.12 -13.88 -17.55
C GLU A 536 -40.69 -14.21 -17.04
N ILE A 537 -39.68 -13.46 -17.48
CA ILE A 537 -38.29 -13.64 -17.04
C ILE A 537 -38.12 -13.04 -15.64
N ARG A 538 -38.49 -13.84 -14.64
CA ARG A 538 -38.31 -13.59 -13.22
C ARG A 538 -37.94 -14.91 -12.54
N PHE A 539 -37.14 -14.81 -11.47
CA PHE A 539 -36.78 -15.95 -10.62
C PHE A 539 -37.12 -15.60 -9.17
N ALA A 540 -37.57 -16.57 -8.38
CA ALA A 540 -37.87 -16.38 -6.96
C ALA A 540 -36.64 -16.61 -6.06
N ALA A 541 -35.63 -17.34 -6.55
CA ALA A 541 -34.41 -17.63 -5.83
C ALA A 541 -33.21 -17.80 -6.78
N GLU A 542 -32.00 -17.55 -6.26
CA GLU A 542 -30.75 -17.72 -7.00
C GLU A 542 -30.60 -19.15 -7.58
N THR A 543 -31.12 -20.14 -6.85
CA THR A 543 -31.13 -21.57 -7.23
C THR A 543 -31.75 -21.84 -8.60
N GLU A 544 -32.68 -20.99 -9.06
CA GLU A 544 -33.41 -21.18 -10.32
C GLU A 544 -32.60 -20.73 -11.56
N PHE A 545 -31.55 -19.93 -11.36
CA PHE A 545 -30.62 -19.55 -12.43
C PHE A 545 -29.57 -20.64 -12.70
N PHE A 546 -29.24 -21.47 -11.70
CA PHE A 546 -28.12 -22.38 -11.80
C PHE A 546 -28.44 -23.57 -12.71
N SER A 547 -27.62 -23.72 -13.75
CA SER A 547 -27.54 -24.91 -14.57
C SER A 547 -26.09 -25.12 -14.94
N PHE A 548 -25.50 -26.26 -14.55
CA PHE A 548 -24.12 -26.59 -14.93
C PHE A 548 -23.98 -26.79 -16.45
N GLU A 549 -25.06 -27.22 -17.11
CA GLU A 549 -25.10 -27.50 -18.54
C GLU A 549 -25.42 -26.26 -19.40
N TYR A 550 -26.34 -25.42 -18.92
CA TYR A 550 -26.86 -24.22 -19.60
C TYR A 550 -26.80 -22.97 -18.68
N PRO A 551 -25.61 -22.55 -18.20
CA PRO A 551 -25.48 -21.49 -17.19
C PRO A 551 -25.78 -20.07 -17.67
N ALA A 552 -26.25 -19.90 -18.91
CA ALA A 552 -26.40 -18.61 -19.58
C ALA A 552 -27.18 -17.59 -18.73
N ALA A 553 -28.29 -18.00 -18.11
CA ALA A 553 -29.11 -17.12 -17.26
C ALA A 553 -28.34 -16.57 -16.04
N TRP A 554 -27.58 -17.44 -15.35
CA TRP A 554 -26.76 -17.02 -14.20
C TRP A 554 -25.60 -16.12 -14.64
N ILE A 555 -24.88 -16.48 -15.71
CA ILE A 555 -23.78 -15.68 -16.25
C ILE A 555 -24.27 -14.31 -16.69
N ASP A 556 -25.41 -14.24 -17.40
CA ASP A 556 -26.03 -12.99 -17.83
C ASP A 556 -26.40 -12.10 -16.65
N TYR A 557 -26.93 -12.67 -15.57
CA TYR A 557 -27.23 -11.94 -14.34
C TYR A 557 -25.94 -11.42 -13.67
N ARG A 558 -24.87 -12.23 -13.57
CA ARG A 558 -23.57 -11.76 -13.03
C ARG A 558 -23.02 -10.59 -13.84
N CYS A 559 -23.02 -10.69 -15.17
CA CYS A 559 -22.58 -9.61 -16.06
C CYS A 559 -23.45 -8.35 -15.92
N PHE A 560 -24.77 -8.49 -15.80
CA PHE A 560 -25.68 -7.37 -15.58
C PHE A 560 -25.43 -6.65 -14.24
N ILE A 561 -25.19 -7.39 -13.15
CA ILE A 561 -24.82 -6.80 -11.86
C ILE A 561 -23.48 -6.07 -11.95
N ALA A 562 -22.49 -6.63 -12.65
CA ALA A 562 -21.19 -5.98 -12.86
C ALA A 562 -21.31 -4.68 -13.69
N GLU A 563 -22.10 -4.70 -14.77
CA GLU A 563 -22.38 -3.50 -15.58
C GLU A 563 -23.10 -2.43 -14.76
N THR A 564 -24.10 -2.81 -13.96
CA THR A 564 -24.83 -1.88 -13.08
C THR A 564 -23.90 -1.28 -12.00
N PHE A 565 -23.01 -2.09 -11.42
CA PHE A 565 -22.03 -1.67 -10.43
C PHE A 565 -21.01 -0.66 -10.97
N LEU A 566 -20.51 -0.90 -12.18
CA LEU A 566 -19.64 0.03 -12.90
C LEU A 566 -20.41 1.31 -13.27
N GLN A 567 -21.63 1.20 -13.79
CA GLN A 567 -22.43 2.34 -14.24
C GLN A 567 -22.70 3.35 -13.12
N ARG A 568 -23.05 2.90 -11.91
CA ARG A 568 -23.22 3.79 -10.74
C ARG A 568 -21.93 4.51 -10.33
N GLN A 569 -20.76 3.89 -10.54
CA GLN A 569 -19.47 4.55 -10.30
C GLN A 569 -19.10 5.54 -11.40
N LYS A 570 -19.41 5.24 -12.66
CA LYS A 570 -19.26 6.17 -13.79
C LYS A 570 -20.11 7.43 -13.62
N GLU A 571 -21.35 7.28 -13.15
CA GLU A 571 -22.23 8.41 -12.82
C GLU A 571 -21.61 9.36 -11.78
N LEU A 572 -21.00 8.84 -10.70
CA LEU A 572 -20.32 9.70 -9.72
C LEU A 572 -19.00 10.28 -10.24
N ARG A 573 -18.24 9.52 -11.05
CA ARG A 573 -17.02 9.98 -11.73
C ARG A 573 -17.30 11.19 -12.63
N ASP A 574 -18.37 11.13 -13.40
CA ASP A 574 -18.71 12.15 -14.40
C ASP A 574 -19.20 13.45 -13.74
N GLU A 575 -19.73 13.40 -12.51
CA GLU A 575 -20.04 14.59 -11.71
C GLU A 575 -18.77 15.28 -11.18
N ILE A 576 -17.74 14.52 -10.79
CA ILE A 576 -16.43 15.08 -10.39
C ILE A 576 -15.78 15.78 -11.58
N ARG A 577 -15.75 15.12 -12.75
CA ARG A 577 -15.13 15.64 -13.98
C ARG A 577 -15.79 16.93 -14.50
N LYS A 578 -17.07 17.19 -14.18
CA LYS A 578 -17.73 18.48 -14.49
C LYS A 578 -17.17 19.64 -13.67
N ILE A 579 -16.62 19.36 -12.48
CA ILE A 579 -16.10 20.36 -11.55
C ILE A 579 -14.58 20.52 -11.72
N ASP A 580 -13.87 19.43 -11.93
CA ASP A 580 -12.43 19.41 -12.20
C ASP A 580 -12.12 18.40 -13.33
N PRO A 581 -12.03 18.84 -14.59
CA PRO A 581 -11.82 17.93 -15.73
C PRO A 581 -10.43 17.26 -15.76
N GLU A 582 -9.45 17.80 -15.03
CA GLU A 582 -8.05 17.32 -15.04
C GLU A 582 -7.74 16.41 -13.83
N VAL A 583 -8.63 16.32 -12.84
CA VAL A 583 -8.44 15.45 -11.68
C VAL A 583 -8.65 13.98 -12.06
N LYS A 584 -7.73 13.12 -11.62
CA LYS A 584 -7.88 11.67 -11.79
C LYS A 584 -9.02 11.16 -10.92
N VAL A 585 -9.84 10.25 -11.43
CA VAL A 585 -10.94 9.64 -10.65
C VAL A 585 -10.95 8.14 -10.83
N GLY A 586 -11.17 7.41 -9.74
CA GLY A 586 -11.28 5.96 -9.79
C GLY A 586 -11.35 5.30 -8.43
N TRP A 587 -10.87 4.06 -8.32
CA TRP A 587 -11.00 3.20 -7.15
C TRP A 587 -9.64 2.65 -6.73
N GLU A 588 -9.58 2.04 -5.55
CA GLU A 588 -8.36 1.50 -4.99
C GLU A 588 -8.66 0.33 -4.02
N GLY A 589 -7.62 -0.35 -3.53
CA GLY A 589 -7.76 -1.45 -2.57
C GLY A 589 -8.34 -2.75 -3.15
N GLY A 590 -8.34 -2.94 -4.48
CA GLY A 590 -8.93 -4.14 -5.09
C GLY A 590 -8.25 -5.43 -4.67
N GLU A 591 -8.89 -6.21 -3.79
CA GLU A 591 -8.47 -7.55 -3.35
C GLU A 591 -9.31 -8.69 -3.93
N GLN A 592 -10.62 -8.45 -4.10
CA GLN A 592 -11.62 -9.49 -4.33
C GLN A 592 -11.95 -9.58 -5.82
N PHE A 593 -11.92 -10.79 -6.38
CA PHE A 593 -12.31 -11.04 -7.76
C PHE A 593 -12.89 -12.44 -7.89
N SER A 594 -14.17 -12.55 -7.54
CA SER A 594 -15.03 -13.73 -7.70
C SER A 594 -16.17 -13.45 -8.68
N SER A 595 -16.94 -14.48 -9.01
CA SER A 595 -18.15 -14.34 -9.82
C SER A 595 -19.25 -13.48 -9.18
N TYR A 596 -19.13 -13.10 -7.90
CA TYR A 596 -20.14 -12.34 -7.16
C TYR A 596 -19.76 -10.89 -6.90
N ASP A 597 -18.48 -10.52 -7.00
CA ASP A 597 -17.98 -9.21 -6.54
C ASP A 597 -18.38 -8.04 -7.45
N GLY A 598 -19.12 -8.30 -8.54
CA GLY A 598 -19.66 -7.28 -9.43
C GLY A 598 -18.65 -6.73 -10.43
N TYR A 599 -17.70 -7.57 -10.89
CA TYR A 599 -16.59 -7.11 -11.71
C TYR A 599 -16.42 -7.80 -13.08
N ASP A 600 -16.07 -6.98 -14.07
CA ASP A 600 -15.42 -7.32 -15.33
C ASP A 600 -14.15 -6.45 -15.38
N LEU A 601 -12.95 -7.01 -15.14
CA LEU A 601 -11.72 -6.22 -14.97
C LEU A 601 -11.41 -5.37 -16.20
N TYR A 602 -11.74 -5.84 -17.40
CA TYR A 602 -11.44 -5.07 -18.59
C TYR A 602 -12.27 -3.78 -18.64
N GLN A 603 -13.60 -3.87 -18.44
CA GLN A 603 -14.43 -2.66 -18.35
C GLN A 603 -14.06 -1.81 -17.13
N TYR A 604 -13.89 -2.47 -15.98
CA TYR A 604 -13.75 -1.78 -14.71
C TYR A 604 -12.41 -1.08 -14.53
N VAL A 605 -11.31 -1.59 -15.10
CA VAL A 605 -10.02 -0.90 -15.10
C VAL A 605 -9.95 0.17 -16.20
N SER A 606 -10.46 -0.10 -17.41
CA SER A 606 -10.30 0.82 -18.54
C SER A 606 -11.14 2.10 -18.48
N GLU A 607 -12.07 2.21 -17.52
CA GLU A 607 -12.96 3.36 -17.35
C GLU A 607 -12.47 4.43 -16.35
N PHE A 608 -11.39 4.17 -15.60
CA PHE A 608 -10.93 5.08 -14.52
C PHE A 608 -9.48 5.51 -14.68
N ASP A 609 -9.20 6.77 -14.35
CA ASP A 609 -7.86 7.36 -14.39
C ASP A 609 -7.05 7.03 -13.12
N MET A 610 -7.63 6.26 -12.21
CA MET A 610 -6.99 5.73 -11.01
C MET A 610 -7.51 4.31 -10.74
N SER A 611 -6.62 3.35 -10.55
CA SER A 611 -6.99 1.97 -10.21
C SER A 611 -5.81 1.32 -9.49
N ASN A 612 -6.02 0.86 -8.26
CA ASN A 612 -4.96 0.32 -7.42
C ASN A 612 -5.42 -0.97 -6.74
N VAL A 613 -4.54 -1.96 -6.69
CA VAL A 613 -4.85 -3.31 -6.18
C VAL A 613 -3.82 -3.72 -5.15
N TYR A 614 -4.17 -4.67 -4.27
CA TYR A 614 -3.15 -5.36 -3.50
C TYR A 614 -2.52 -6.43 -4.38
N ALA A 615 -1.35 -6.12 -4.96
CA ALA A 615 -0.45 -7.14 -5.49
C ALA A 615 0.76 -7.23 -4.58
N ARG A 616 0.89 -8.36 -3.90
CA ARG A 616 2.06 -8.69 -3.08
C ARG A 616 3.12 -9.41 -3.92
N SER A 617 4.27 -9.69 -3.31
CA SER A 617 5.39 -10.38 -3.96
C SER A 617 4.99 -11.72 -4.62
N PHE A 618 5.85 -12.26 -5.46
CA PHE A 618 5.61 -13.48 -6.24
C PHE A 618 5.67 -14.81 -5.45
N ASP A 619 5.62 -14.80 -4.11
CA ASP A 619 5.74 -16.01 -3.29
C ASP A 619 4.73 -17.10 -3.73
N SER A 620 5.23 -18.32 -3.84
CA SER A 620 4.46 -19.57 -3.96
C SER A 620 3.15 -19.59 -3.14
N LYS A 621 3.18 -19.12 -1.89
CA LYS A 621 2.02 -19.11 -0.96
C LYS A 621 0.95 -18.06 -1.31
N MET A 622 1.17 -17.24 -2.34
CA MET A 622 0.27 -16.13 -2.68
C MET A 622 -1.01 -16.54 -3.39
N LEU A 623 -2.08 -15.85 -3.00
CA LEU A 623 -3.40 -15.90 -3.62
C LEU A 623 -3.29 -15.60 -5.13
N PRO A 624 -3.66 -16.53 -6.02
CA PRO A 624 -3.53 -16.34 -7.47
C PRO A 624 -4.20 -15.07 -7.99
N ASN A 625 -5.31 -14.66 -7.36
CA ASN A 625 -6.08 -13.49 -7.76
C ASN A 625 -5.30 -12.17 -7.63
N LYS A 626 -4.37 -12.04 -6.66
CA LYS A 626 -3.63 -10.77 -6.47
C LYS A 626 -2.67 -10.48 -7.63
N LEU A 627 -1.97 -11.52 -8.09
CA LEU A 627 -1.10 -11.44 -9.27
C LEU A 627 -1.91 -11.32 -10.58
N PHE A 628 -3.03 -12.05 -10.69
CA PHE A 628 -3.98 -11.91 -11.80
C PHE A 628 -4.50 -10.47 -11.94
N ASN A 629 -4.97 -9.88 -10.83
CA ASN A 629 -5.48 -8.51 -10.78
C ASN A 629 -4.37 -7.50 -11.16
N GLY A 630 -3.15 -7.65 -10.65
CA GLY A 630 -2.02 -6.78 -10.99
C GLY A 630 -1.66 -6.80 -12.48
N TYR A 631 -1.69 -7.97 -13.12
CA TYR A 631 -1.42 -8.08 -14.56
C TYR A 631 -2.58 -7.63 -15.46
N CYS A 632 -3.83 -7.77 -15.01
CA CYS A 632 -4.99 -7.15 -15.65
C CYS A 632 -4.91 -5.62 -15.55
N LEU A 633 -4.61 -5.08 -14.36
CA LEU A 633 -4.41 -3.65 -14.13
C LEU A 633 -3.36 -3.08 -15.09
N ARG A 634 -2.19 -3.71 -15.17
CA ARG A 634 -1.10 -3.35 -16.10
C ARG A 634 -1.53 -3.29 -17.56
N SER A 635 -2.44 -4.17 -17.99
CA SER A 635 -2.79 -4.35 -19.40
C SER A 635 -4.02 -3.56 -19.84
N PHE A 636 -4.87 -3.15 -18.89
CA PHE A 636 -6.17 -2.53 -19.16
C PHE A 636 -6.27 -1.07 -18.71
N ALA A 637 -5.35 -0.58 -17.87
CA ALA A 637 -5.38 0.81 -17.40
C ALA A 637 -5.21 1.81 -18.57
N PRO A 638 -5.93 2.95 -18.54
CA PRO A 638 -5.68 4.05 -19.45
C PRO A 638 -4.24 4.56 -19.35
N GLU A 639 -3.73 5.09 -20.45
CA GLU A 639 -2.42 5.76 -20.46
C GLU A 639 -2.42 6.94 -19.47
N ASN A 640 -1.34 7.10 -18.69
CA ASN A 640 -1.19 8.09 -17.62
C ASN A 640 -2.11 7.92 -16.39
N ALA A 641 -2.86 6.82 -16.28
CA ALA A 641 -3.63 6.51 -15.06
C ALA A 641 -2.73 6.38 -13.82
N LEU A 642 -3.24 6.80 -12.65
CA LEU A 642 -2.59 6.59 -11.35
C LEU A 642 -2.81 5.14 -10.92
N THR A 643 -1.78 4.32 -11.14
CA THR A 643 -1.81 2.87 -10.91
C THR A 643 -0.63 2.45 -10.06
N GLY A 644 -0.81 1.37 -9.31
CA GLY A 644 0.15 0.94 -8.32
C GLY A 644 -0.38 -0.17 -7.41
N PHE A 645 0.49 -0.54 -6.46
CA PHE A 645 0.21 -1.60 -5.52
C PHE A 645 0.08 -1.10 -4.08
N TRP A 646 -0.91 -1.65 -3.38
CA TRP A 646 -1.02 -1.56 -1.94
C TRP A 646 -0.07 -2.55 -1.24
N MET A 647 0.69 -2.04 -0.28
CA MET A 647 1.71 -2.74 0.50
C MET A 647 1.52 -2.49 2.00
N ASN A 648 2.02 -3.41 2.85
CA ASN A 648 2.16 -3.19 4.29
C ASN A 648 3.28 -4.08 4.90
N GLY A 649 3.31 -4.22 6.23
CA GLY A 649 4.32 -5.03 6.92
C GLY A 649 4.29 -6.52 6.55
N ILE A 650 3.19 -7.05 6.00
CA ILE A 650 3.09 -8.45 5.56
C ILE A 650 3.92 -8.71 4.28
N ASP A 651 4.33 -7.66 3.57
CA ASP A 651 5.28 -7.75 2.46
C ASP A 651 6.75 -7.86 2.92
N TYR A 652 7.00 -7.85 4.24
CA TYR A 652 8.32 -8.11 4.81
C TYR A 652 8.76 -9.56 4.51
N PRO A 653 10.05 -9.80 4.17
CA PRO A 653 11.13 -8.83 3.96
C PRO A 653 11.23 -8.34 2.50
N PHE A 654 11.04 -9.24 1.53
CA PHE A 654 11.40 -9.03 0.12
C PHE A 654 10.42 -8.14 -0.63
N GLY A 655 9.13 -8.20 -0.31
CA GLY A 655 8.14 -7.37 -0.97
C GLY A 655 8.41 -5.88 -0.75
N LEU A 656 8.81 -5.50 0.45
CA LEU A 656 9.23 -4.14 0.82
C LEU A 656 10.31 -3.56 -0.10
N ARG A 657 11.25 -4.41 -0.52
CA ARG A 657 12.34 -4.00 -1.41
C ARG A 657 11.97 -4.14 -2.90
N SER A 658 11.32 -5.23 -3.29
CA SER A 658 11.10 -5.60 -4.69
C SER A 658 9.82 -5.03 -5.31
N VAL A 659 8.71 -4.93 -4.57
CA VAL A 659 7.40 -4.51 -5.11
C VAL A 659 7.41 -3.07 -5.65
N PRO A 660 8.10 -2.08 -5.04
CA PRO A 660 8.21 -0.75 -5.64
C PRO A 660 8.86 -0.76 -7.02
N TRP A 661 9.88 -1.59 -7.22
CA TRP A 661 10.56 -1.73 -8.51
C TRP A 661 9.76 -2.57 -9.50
N LEU A 662 9.02 -3.58 -9.02
CA LEU A 662 8.05 -4.32 -9.84
C LEU A 662 6.97 -3.38 -10.41
N ALA A 663 6.42 -2.49 -9.58
CA ALA A 663 5.44 -1.49 -10.01
C ALA A 663 6.05 -0.59 -11.11
N LEU A 664 7.20 0.02 -10.84
CA LEU A 664 7.91 0.87 -11.80
C LEU A 664 8.21 0.16 -13.12
N PHE A 665 8.85 -1.02 -13.07
CA PHE A 665 9.20 -1.78 -14.27
C PHE A 665 7.98 -2.36 -15.00
N SER A 666 6.83 -2.47 -14.33
CA SER A 666 5.55 -2.84 -14.96
C SER A 666 4.83 -1.64 -15.61
N GLY A 667 5.40 -0.44 -15.58
CA GLY A 667 4.78 0.78 -16.12
C GLY A 667 3.79 1.47 -15.18
N MET A 668 3.75 1.08 -13.90
CA MET A 668 2.94 1.74 -12.87
C MET A 668 3.72 2.91 -12.25
N ASN A 669 2.99 3.87 -11.67
CA ASN A 669 3.52 5.16 -11.21
C ASN A 669 3.27 5.44 -9.72
N SER A 670 2.87 4.44 -8.93
CA SER A 670 2.67 4.62 -7.49
C SER A 670 2.86 3.35 -6.64
N ILE A 671 3.12 3.57 -5.35
CA ILE A 671 3.00 2.59 -4.27
C ILE A 671 2.18 3.21 -3.14
N TRP A 672 1.35 2.39 -2.50
CA TRP A 672 0.41 2.79 -1.47
C TRP A 672 0.69 1.99 -0.19
N TRP A 673 0.92 2.67 0.94
CA TRP A 673 1.20 2.02 2.22
C TRP A 673 -0.02 1.98 3.12
N TRP A 674 -0.53 0.78 3.40
CA TRP A 674 -1.62 0.57 4.35
C TRP A 674 -1.08 0.52 5.78
N HIS A 675 -1.78 1.16 6.72
CA HIS A 675 -1.49 1.01 8.14
C HIS A 675 -2.74 1.02 9.00
N SER A 676 -2.63 0.48 10.22
CA SER A 676 -3.72 0.41 11.18
C SER A 676 -4.00 1.76 11.86
N THR A 677 -5.24 1.93 12.34
CA THR A 677 -5.76 3.16 12.97
C THR A 677 -5.23 3.42 14.40
N PHE A 678 -4.35 2.54 14.90
CA PHE A 678 -3.60 2.71 16.14
C PHE A 678 -2.11 2.60 15.80
N PRO A 679 -1.19 3.22 16.56
CA PRO A 679 0.26 3.08 16.33
C PRO A 679 0.73 1.65 16.68
N ASP A 680 0.48 0.73 15.76
CA ASP A 680 1.06 -0.61 15.68
C ASP A 680 2.52 -0.50 15.21
N HIS A 681 3.45 -1.18 15.87
CA HIS A 681 4.88 -1.03 15.62
C HIS A 681 5.36 -1.61 14.27
N GLU A 682 4.54 -2.46 13.65
CA GLU A 682 4.91 -3.30 12.51
C GLU A 682 4.35 -2.77 11.18
N ASN A 683 3.05 -2.42 11.15
CA ASN A 683 2.39 -1.91 9.95
C ASN A 683 2.34 -0.37 9.86
N SER A 684 2.60 0.36 10.95
CA SER A 684 2.52 1.83 10.92
C SER A 684 3.65 2.48 10.15
N VAL A 685 3.29 3.50 9.34
CA VAL A 685 4.28 4.40 8.73
C VAL A 685 5.12 5.08 9.81
N LEU A 686 4.46 5.62 10.84
CA LEU A 686 5.09 6.25 11.99
C LEU A 686 4.66 5.54 13.29
N ARG A 687 5.60 5.35 14.21
CA ARG A 687 5.40 4.86 15.57
C ARG A 687 4.79 5.96 16.46
N HIS A 688 4.50 5.62 17.71
CA HIS A 688 3.89 6.55 18.69
C HIS A 688 4.77 7.77 19.04
N ASP A 689 6.07 7.72 18.75
CA ASP A 689 7.06 8.80 18.90
C ASP A 689 7.28 9.58 17.59
N PHE A 690 6.45 9.35 16.57
CA PHE A 690 6.60 9.78 15.18
C PHE A 690 7.86 9.26 14.44
N SER A 691 8.66 8.36 15.03
CA SER A 691 9.76 7.74 14.29
C SER A 691 9.22 6.73 13.26
N PRO A 692 9.82 6.58 12.07
CA PRO A 692 9.27 5.70 11.04
C PRO A 692 9.33 4.22 11.45
N GLY A 693 8.31 3.44 11.08
CA GLY A 693 8.21 1.99 11.34
C GLY A 693 9.28 1.18 10.59
N GLY A 694 9.63 0.00 11.11
CA GLY A 694 10.75 -0.81 10.58
C GLY A 694 10.55 -1.22 9.12
N PRO A 695 9.49 -2.00 8.79
CA PRO A 695 9.14 -2.37 7.42
C PRO A 695 8.96 -1.17 6.47
N PHE A 696 8.35 -0.09 6.97
CA PHE A 696 8.16 1.14 6.22
C PHE A 696 9.50 1.80 5.82
N ARG A 697 10.53 1.81 6.69
CA ARG A 697 11.86 2.40 6.38
C ARG A 697 12.54 1.74 5.18
N GLU A 698 12.38 0.43 4.99
CA GLU A 698 12.92 -0.30 3.82
C GLU A 698 12.22 0.18 2.54
N THR A 699 10.88 0.16 2.51
CA THR A 699 10.08 0.60 1.35
C THR A 699 10.35 2.08 1.03
N ALA A 700 10.41 2.94 2.06
CA ALA A 700 10.72 4.36 1.91
C ALA A 700 12.16 4.62 1.42
N ARG A 701 13.11 3.69 1.62
CA ARG A 701 14.46 3.75 1.02
C ARG A 701 14.39 3.46 -0.47
N GLU A 702 13.68 2.41 -0.86
CA GLU A 702 13.55 2.00 -2.25
C GLU A 702 12.74 3.00 -3.09
N VAL A 703 11.63 3.52 -2.58
CA VAL A 703 10.87 4.56 -3.29
C VAL A 703 11.68 5.86 -3.41
N ARG A 704 12.57 6.19 -2.45
CA ARG A 704 13.54 7.28 -2.61
C ARG A 704 14.58 6.98 -3.71
N ARG A 705 15.04 5.74 -3.87
CA ARG A 705 15.92 5.33 -4.99
C ARG A 705 15.22 5.37 -6.35
N ILE A 706 13.92 5.09 -6.40
CA ILE A 706 13.09 5.22 -7.61
C ILE A 706 12.92 6.70 -8.00
N LYS A 707 12.49 7.54 -7.05
CA LYS A 707 12.27 8.99 -7.24
C LYS A 707 13.56 9.79 -7.42
N ALA A 708 14.71 9.18 -7.16
CA ALA A 708 16.03 9.76 -7.38
C ALA A 708 16.39 9.93 -8.87
N GLY A 709 15.64 9.30 -9.80
CA GLY A 709 15.92 9.38 -11.23
C GLY A 709 15.31 8.27 -12.10
N PRO A 710 15.36 6.99 -11.69
CA PRO A 710 14.78 5.87 -12.45
C PRO A 710 13.31 6.07 -12.85
N ALA A 711 12.49 6.70 -12.00
CA ALA A 711 11.11 7.08 -12.34
C ALA A 711 11.05 8.01 -13.55
N THR A 712 11.81 9.11 -13.54
CA THR A 712 11.85 10.08 -14.65
C THR A 712 12.40 9.47 -15.93
N VAL A 713 13.42 8.61 -15.83
CA VAL A 713 13.98 7.89 -16.98
C VAL A 713 12.91 7.01 -17.64
N LEU A 714 12.20 6.21 -16.86
CA LEU A 714 11.21 5.27 -17.40
C LEU A 714 9.89 5.93 -17.82
N LYS A 715 9.52 7.07 -17.24
CA LYS A 715 8.37 7.88 -17.68
C LYS A 715 8.49 8.35 -19.15
N HIS A 716 9.71 8.50 -19.66
CA HIS A 716 9.96 8.91 -21.04
C HIS A 716 10.40 7.76 -21.96
N ALA A 717 10.71 6.59 -21.41
CA ALA A 717 11.08 5.40 -22.17
C ALA A 717 9.84 4.58 -22.59
N GLN A 718 9.88 4.03 -23.79
CA GLN A 718 8.87 3.09 -24.29
C GLN A 718 9.25 1.65 -23.89
N THR A 719 8.35 0.93 -23.25
CA THR A 719 8.50 -0.52 -22.99
C THR A 719 8.57 -1.30 -24.30
N GLU A 720 9.42 -2.32 -24.37
CA GLU A 720 9.46 -3.24 -25.51
C GLU A 720 8.11 -3.94 -25.68
N LYS A 721 7.49 -3.80 -26.86
CA LYS A 721 6.14 -4.33 -27.12
C LYS A 721 6.10 -5.86 -26.99
N PRO A 722 5.32 -6.43 -26.06
CA PRO A 722 5.17 -7.87 -25.89
C PRO A 722 4.78 -8.59 -27.18
N LYS A 723 5.25 -9.82 -27.35
CA LYS A 723 4.86 -10.71 -28.46
C LYS A 723 3.90 -11.83 -28.04
N ILE A 724 3.63 -11.93 -26.74
CA ILE A 724 2.74 -12.91 -26.13
C ILE A 724 1.49 -12.18 -25.63
N ALA A 725 0.31 -12.70 -25.98
CA ALA A 725 -0.95 -12.35 -25.37
C ALA A 725 -1.41 -13.48 -24.43
N ILE A 726 -2.00 -13.14 -23.30
CA ILE A 726 -2.70 -14.10 -22.42
C ILE A 726 -4.17 -13.68 -22.36
N HIS A 727 -5.06 -14.63 -22.65
CA HIS A 727 -6.50 -14.40 -22.75
C HIS A 727 -7.14 -13.96 -21.41
N TYR A 728 -8.08 -13.02 -21.48
CA TYR A 728 -9.01 -12.61 -20.42
C TYR A 728 -10.46 -12.64 -20.92
N SER A 729 -11.37 -13.12 -20.09
CA SER A 729 -12.81 -13.12 -20.36
C SER A 729 -13.58 -13.27 -19.07
N ALA A 730 -14.39 -12.27 -18.72
CA ALA A 730 -15.28 -12.34 -17.55
C ALA A 730 -16.28 -13.52 -17.66
N VAL A 731 -16.73 -13.84 -18.89
CA VAL A 731 -17.59 -15.01 -19.14
C VAL A 731 -16.84 -16.32 -18.92
N ASN A 732 -15.54 -16.41 -19.27
CA ASN A 732 -14.74 -17.58 -18.91
C ASN A 732 -14.49 -17.67 -17.40
N PHE A 733 -14.30 -16.54 -16.72
CA PHE A 733 -14.19 -16.52 -15.26
C PHE A 733 -15.46 -17.09 -14.60
N HIS A 734 -16.65 -16.67 -15.05
CA HIS A 734 -17.91 -17.23 -14.55
C HIS A 734 -18.10 -18.71 -14.93
N ALA A 735 -17.78 -19.11 -16.16
CA ALA A 735 -17.92 -20.51 -16.59
C ALA A 735 -16.97 -21.45 -15.83
N SER A 736 -15.69 -21.08 -15.68
CA SER A 736 -14.70 -21.84 -14.91
C SER A 736 -14.97 -21.85 -13.40
N SER A 737 -15.64 -20.82 -12.85
CA SER A 737 -16.15 -20.84 -11.47
C SER A 737 -17.14 -21.99 -11.22
N LEU A 738 -17.84 -22.46 -12.26
CA LEU A 738 -18.76 -23.61 -12.16
C LEU A 738 -18.03 -24.97 -12.29
N SER A 739 -16.72 -24.96 -12.60
CA SER A 739 -15.92 -26.16 -12.94
C SER A 739 -14.80 -26.47 -11.92
N GLY A 740 -14.58 -25.62 -10.90
CA GLY A 740 -13.65 -25.84 -9.78
C GLY A 740 -14.32 -25.72 -8.40
N VAL A 741 -13.65 -25.87 -7.24
CA VAL A 741 -12.97 -27.11 -6.81
C VAL A 741 -11.57 -26.95 -6.20
N VAL A 742 -10.94 -25.78 -6.31
CA VAL A 742 -9.68 -25.53 -5.59
C VAL A 742 -10.02 -25.13 -4.15
N GLY A 743 -10.68 -26.06 -3.44
CA GLY A 743 -11.48 -25.87 -2.23
C GLY A 743 -10.73 -25.46 -0.96
N HIS A 744 -9.45 -25.14 -1.06
CA HIS A 744 -8.63 -24.61 0.04
C HIS A 744 -7.88 -23.32 -0.28
N HIS A 745 -7.91 -22.82 -1.52
CA HIS A 745 -7.25 -21.56 -1.87
C HIS A 745 -8.22 -20.36 -1.83
N ILE A 746 -8.50 -20.00 -0.57
CA ILE A 746 -8.72 -18.65 -0.01
C ILE A 746 -9.13 -17.53 -1.02
N ASN A 747 -10.31 -16.96 -0.74
CA ASN A 747 -10.98 -15.77 -1.33
C ASN A 747 -11.86 -15.94 -2.59
N ASN A 748 -11.88 -17.08 -3.29
CA ASN A 748 -12.74 -17.25 -4.48
C ASN A 748 -14.27 -17.24 -4.22
N LEU A 749 -14.71 -17.34 -2.95
CA LEU A 749 -16.12 -17.25 -2.52
C LEU A 749 -16.30 -16.27 -1.34
N GLY A 750 -15.43 -15.26 -1.27
CA GLY A 750 -15.26 -14.40 -0.10
C GLY A 750 -14.40 -15.06 0.99
N ALA A 751 -13.69 -14.25 1.77
CA ALA A 751 -12.81 -14.73 2.83
C ALA A 751 -13.61 -15.38 3.99
N HIS A 752 -13.15 -16.56 4.43
CA HIS A 752 -13.42 -17.24 5.72
C HIS A 752 -14.46 -18.38 5.86
N GLN A 753 -15.40 -18.65 4.95
CA GLN A 753 -16.21 -19.88 5.03
C GLN A 753 -16.58 -20.43 3.65
N VAL A 754 -16.26 -21.70 3.38
CA VAL A 754 -16.75 -22.40 2.16
C VAL A 754 -18.26 -22.76 2.28
N GLN A 755 -18.91 -22.40 3.40
CA GLN A 755 -20.25 -22.84 3.79
C GLN A 755 -21.41 -21.87 3.47
N TRP A 756 -21.19 -20.61 3.07
CA TRP A 756 -22.33 -19.68 2.84
C TRP A 756 -23.20 -19.99 1.61
N CYS A 757 -22.77 -20.88 0.73
CA CYS A 757 -23.58 -21.38 -0.39
C CYS A 757 -24.67 -22.39 0.07
N VAL A 758 -24.59 -22.89 1.30
CA VAL A 758 -25.33 -24.09 1.75
C VAL A 758 -26.77 -23.81 2.18
N SER A 759 -27.12 -22.57 2.54
CA SER A 759 -28.36 -22.26 3.28
C SER A 759 -29.62 -21.91 2.44
N PRO A 760 -29.64 -22.11 1.11
CA PRO A 760 -30.87 -22.66 0.51
C PRO A 760 -30.66 -23.93 -0.33
N ALA A 761 -29.46 -24.16 -0.87
CA ALA A 761 -29.22 -25.25 -1.83
C ALA A 761 -29.47 -26.64 -1.22
N SER A 762 -29.15 -26.82 0.07
CA SER A 762 -29.45 -28.03 0.86
C SER A 762 -30.93 -28.42 0.94
N LYS A 763 -31.86 -27.56 0.49
CA LYS A 763 -33.31 -27.81 0.49
C LYS A 763 -33.88 -28.22 -0.88
N MET A 764 -33.05 -28.34 -1.92
CA MET A 764 -33.50 -28.80 -3.23
C MET A 764 -33.82 -30.31 -3.21
N LYS A 765 -35.10 -30.67 -3.41
CA LYS A 765 -35.57 -32.07 -3.39
C LYS A 765 -34.94 -32.97 -4.46
N ASN A 766 -34.49 -32.39 -5.58
CA ASN A 766 -33.96 -33.12 -6.75
C ASN A 766 -32.57 -32.59 -7.16
N MET A 767 -31.57 -32.66 -6.27
CA MET A 767 -30.18 -32.34 -6.66
C MET A 767 -29.61 -33.42 -7.60
N PRO A 768 -29.07 -33.06 -8.78
CA PRO A 768 -28.32 -34.00 -9.60
C PRO A 768 -27.07 -34.50 -8.86
N GLU A 769 -26.75 -35.79 -8.99
CA GLU A 769 -25.65 -36.44 -8.26
C GLU A 769 -24.28 -35.77 -8.50
N ILE A 770 -24.04 -35.24 -9.71
CA ILE A 770 -22.83 -34.49 -10.05
C ILE A 770 -22.67 -33.21 -9.23
N PHE A 771 -23.78 -32.59 -8.81
CA PHE A 771 -23.78 -31.42 -7.93
C PHE A 771 -23.27 -31.84 -6.54
N LEU A 772 -23.84 -32.90 -5.94
CA LEU A 772 -23.38 -33.45 -4.67
C LEU A 772 -21.88 -33.78 -4.67
N LYS A 773 -21.35 -34.34 -5.76
CA LYS A 773 -19.91 -34.65 -5.92
C LYS A 773 -19.05 -33.37 -5.96
N MET A 774 -19.49 -32.35 -6.69
CA MET A 774 -18.85 -31.03 -6.74
C MET A 774 -18.72 -30.38 -5.34
N TRP A 775 -19.71 -30.54 -4.45
CA TRP A 775 -19.69 -29.93 -3.11
C TRP A 775 -19.05 -30.79 -2.00
N SER A 776 -18.88 -32.10 -2.22
CA SER A 776 -18.33 -33.05 -1.22
C SER A 776 -16.83 -33.32 -1.37
N GLY A 777 -16.13 -32.52 -2.19
CA GLY A 777 -14.71 -32.74 -2.54
C GLY A 777 -14.49 -33.81 -3.61
N GLY A 778 -15.56 -34.39 -4.15
CA GLY A 778 -15.56 -35.39 -5.20
C GLY A 778 -15.35 -34.80 -6.60
N LEU A 779 -14.12 -34.40 -6.90
CA LEU A 779 -13.57 -34.13 -8.24
C LEU A 779 -14.09 -32.86 -8.95
N PRO A 780 -13.34 -31.74 -8.86
CA PRO A 780 -13.39 -30.68 -9.86
C PRO A 780 -12.55 -30.96 -11.08
N VAL A 781 -12.52 -29.99 -11.99
CA VAL A 781 -11.59 -29.98 -13.11
C VAL A 781 -10.57 -28.83 -13.07
N GLY A 782 -10.87 -27.60 -12.62
CA GLY A 782 -9.86 -26.51 -12.63
C GLY A 782 -10.36 -25.11 -12.25
N HIS A 783 -9.50 -24.08 -12.32
CA HIS A 783 -9.90 -22.67 -12.21
C HIS A 783 -8.97 -21.71 -12.99
N TYR A 784 -9.56 -20.63 -13.52
CA TYR A 784 -8.93 -19.70 -14.46
C TYR A 784 -7.76 -18.88 -13.89
N ALA A 785 -7.96 -18.19 -12.74
CA ALA A 785 -6.91 -17.35 -12.17
C ALA A 785 -5.62 -18.13 -11.76
N PRO A 786 -5.69 -19.34 -11.16
CA PRO A 786 -4.52 -20.21 -10.97
C PRO A 786 -3.82 -20.60 -12.28
N ALA A 787 -4.56 -20.94 -13.35
CA ALA A 787 -3.98 -21.27 -14.65
C ALA A 787 -3.22 -20.06 -15.21
N PHE A 788 -3.88 -18.90 -15.23
CA PHE A 788 -3.26 -17.64 -15.64
C PHE A 788 -1.99 -17.35 -14.85
N LYS A 789 -2.01 -17.52 -13.52
CA LYS A 789 -0.84 -17.33 -12.63
C LYS A 789 0.35 -18.13 -13.20
N ALA A 790 0.14 -19.43 -13.50
CA ALA A 790 1.20 -20.36 -13.88
C ALA A 790 1.82 -19.99 -15.23
N TRP A 791 0.97 -19.77 -16.24
CA TRP A 791 1.38 -19.33 -17.57
C TRP A 791 2.10 -17.96 -17.54
N ALA A 792 1.60 -17.00 -16.77
CA ALA A 792 2.26 -15.69 -16.59
C ALA A 792 3.65 -15.80 -15.92
N SER A 793 3.82 -16.74 -14.98
CA SER A 793 5.10 -16.98 -14.30
C SER A 793 6.12 -17.62 -15.25
N LEU A 794 5.71 -18.64 -16.02
CA LEU A 794 6.55 -19.23 -17.07
C LEU A 794 7.06 -18.19 -18.08
N VAL A 795 6.18 -17.30 -18.56
CA VAL A 795 6.59 -16.24 -19.51
C VAL A 795 7.63 -15.29 -18.88
N LYS A 796 7.50 -14.98 -17.59
CA LYS A 796 8.47 -14.14 -16.88
C LYS A 796 9.80 -14.84 -16.62
N ASP A 797 9.78 -16.13 -16.27
CA ASP A 797 10.99 -16.96 -16.10
C ASP A 797 11.73 -17.18 -17.42
N LEU A 798 11.02 -17.20 -18.56
CA LEU A 798 11.61 -17.15 -19.90
C LEU A 798 12.30 -15.82 -20.23
N ASN A 799 12.18 -14.81 -19.37
CA ASN A 799 12.62 -13.43 -19.58
C ASN A 799 11.92 -12.72 -20.75
N LEU A 800 10.67 -13.08 -20.97
CA LEU A 800 9.76 -12.42 -21.90
C LEU A 800 8.70 -11.61 -21.13
N ASP A 801 7.92 -10.81 -21.87
CA ASP A 801 6.74 -10.15 -21.34
C ASP A 801 5.50 -10.43 -22.20
N PHE A 802 4.33 -10.17 -21.63
CA PHE A 802 3.02 -10.45 -22.21
C PHE A 802 2.04 -9.28 -21.97
N THR A 803 1.00 -9.23 -22.79
CA THR A 803 -0.18 -8.37 -22.55
C THR A 803 -1.37 -9.24 -22.23
N VAL A 804 -2.19 -8.87 -21.24
CA VAL A 804 -3.49 -9.52 -21.04
C VAL A 804 -4.45 -8.94 -22.07
N ILE A 805 -5.13 -9.80 -22.86
CA ILE A 805 -6.05 -9.38 -23.92
C ILE A 805 -7.48 -9.85 -23.61
N ASP A 806 -8.43 -8.92 -23.60
CA ASP A 806 -9.83 -9.26 -23.37
C ASP A 806 -10.51 -9.83 -24.63
N ARG A 807 -11.48 -10.73 -24.45
CA ARG A 807 -12.34 -11.27 -25.52
C ARG A 807 -12.85 -10.26 -26.54
N ARG A 808 -13.25 -9.05 -26.15
CA ARG A 808 -13.73 -7.98 -27.06
C ARG A 808 -12.59 -7.38 -27.88
N GLN A 809 -11.37 -7.39 -27.36
CA GLN A 809 -10.16 -6.99 -28.09
C GLN A 809 -9.72 -8.06 -29.10
N LEU A 810 -9.87 -9.35 -28.74
CA LEU A 810 -9.70 -10.47 -29.65
C LEU A 810 -10.72 -10.41 -30.80
N GLU A 811 -12.01 -10.24 -30.48
CA GLU A 811 -13.12 -10.12 -31.43
C GLU A 811 -13.01 -8.89 -32.37
N THR A 812 -12.15 -7.91 -32.06
CA THR A 812 -11.89 -6.70 -32.89
C THR A 812 -10.53 -6.70 -33.57
N GLY A 813 -9.82 -7.85 -33.58
CA GLY A 813 -8.60 -8.03 -34.38
C GLY A 813 -7.29 -7.58 -33.73
N LYS A 814 -7.29 -7.13 -32.45
CA LYS A 814 -6.04 -6.77 -31.74
C LYS A 814 -5.08 -7.95 -31.56
N LEU A 815 -5.54 -9.18 -31.77
CA LEU A 815 -4.69 -10.37 -31.72
C LEU A 815 -3.51 -10.33 -32.71
N ASN A 816 -3.67 -9.60 -33.83
CA ASN A 816 -2.66 -9.47 -34.88
C ASN A 816 -1.39 -8.71 -34.44
N ASP A 817 -1.42 -7.98 -33.31
CA ASP A 817 -0.23 -7.32 -32.74
C ASP A 817 0.77 -8.34 -32.12
N PHE A 818 0.33 -9.57 -31.90
CA PHE A 818 1.05 -10.61 -31.17
C PHE A 818 1.57 -11.72 -32.10
N ARG A 819 2.40 -12.61 -31.54
CA ARG A 819 2.89 -13.84 -32.19
C ARG A 819 2.35 -15.10 -31.52
N ILE A 820 2.10 -15.03 -30.22
CA ILE A 820 1.64 -16.16 -29.40
C ILE A 820 0.39 -15.73 -28.62
N LEU A 821 -0.60 -16.59 -28.57
CA LEU A 821 -1.75 -16.51 -27.66
C LEU A 821 -1.71 -17.68 -26.69
N ILE A 822 -1.78 -17.39 -25.40
CA ILE A 822 -1.97 -18.40 -24.35
C ILE A 822 -3.41 -18.37 -23.88
N LEU A 823 -4.04 -19.54 -23.85
CA LEU A 823 -5.41 -19.81 -23.42
C LEU A 823 -5.38 -20.59 -22.09
N PRO A 824 -5.14 -19.92 -20.94
CA PRO A 824 -5.13 -20.59 -19.64
C PRO A 824 -6.55 -20.99 -19.26
N PHE A 825 -6.83 -22.28 -19.04
CA PHE A 825 -8.13 -22.84 -18.65
C PHE A 825 -9.34 -22.16 -19.31
N ALA A 826 -9.27 -22.01 -20.64
CA ALA A 826 -10.21 -21.23 -21.44
C ALA A 826 -11.42 -22.06 -21.88
N GLU A 827 -12.18 -22.61 -20.92
CA GLU A 827 -13.32 -23.49 -21.20
C GLU A 827 -14.38 -22.84 -22.10
N SER A 828 -14.63 -21.54 -21.93
CA SER A 828 -15.75 -20.80 -22.52
C SER A 828 -15.26 -19.76 -23.52
N LEU A 829 -15.46 -20.05 -24.81
CA LEU A 829 -15.10 -19.19 -25.94
C LEU A 829 -16.33 -18.91 -26.81
N SER A 830 -16.55 -17.65 -27.19
CA SER A 830 -17.54 -17.24 -28.19
C SER A 830 -17.16 -17.75 -29.58
N ASP A 831 -18.14 -17.91 -30.47
CA ASP A 831 -17.85 -18.34 -31.84
C ASP A 831 -17.03 -17.27 -32.60
N ARG A 832 -17.10 -15.99 -32.18
CA ARG A 832 -16.24 -14.92 -32.72
C ARG A 832 -14.80 -15.00 -32.21
N GLU A 833 -14.60 -15.32 -30.92
CA GLU A 833 -13.28 -15.60 -30.36
C GLU A 833 -12.64 -16.79 -31.09
N VAL A 834 -13.40 -17.87 -31.29
CA VAL A 834 -12.98 -19.07 -32.02
C VAL A 834 -12.57 -18.76 -33.47
N LEU A 835 -13.33 -17.91 -34.18
CA LEU A 835 -12.96 -17.47 -35.53
C LEU A 835 -11.68 -16.62 -35.52
N ALA A 836 -11.57 -15.62 -34.63
CA ALA A 836 -10.38 -14.78 -34.52
C ALA A 836 -9.11 -15.58 -34.17
N ILE A 837 -9.24 -16.60 -33.31
CA ILE A 837 -8.15 -17.52 -32.95
C ILE A 837 -7.74 -18.38 -34.15
N ARG A 838 -8.70 -18.91 -34.93
CA ARG A 838 -8.40 -19.61 -36.19
C ARG A 838 -7.67 -18.68 -37.16
N ASP A 839 -8.21 -17.50 -37.47
CA ASP A 839 -7.59 -16.57 -38.43
C ASP A 839 -6.18 -16.15 -38.01
N PHE A 840 -5.94 -15.95 -36.71
CA PHE A 840 -4.60 -15.70 -36.17
C PHE A 840 -3.61 -16.83 -36.46
N VAL A 841 -3.98 -18.09 -36.19
CA VAL A 841 -3.12 -19.25 -36.47
C VAL A 841 -2.98 -19.47 -37.98
N LYS A 842 -4.04 -19.25 -38.77
CA LYS A 842 -3.99 -19.25 -40.26
C LYS A 842 -2.86 -18.37 -40.77
N ASN A 843 -2.75 -17.18 -40.19
CA ASN A 843 -1.82 -16.12 -40.57
C ASN A 843 -0.43 -16.25 -39.91
N GLY A 844 -0.13 -17.40 -39.28
CA GLY A 844 1.20 -17.70 -38.73
C GLY A 844 1.36 -17.45 -37.24
N GLY A 845 0.28 -17.13 -36.51
CA GLY A 845 0.26 -17.08 -35.06
C GLY A 845 0.42 -18.46 -34.41
N CYS A 846 0.81 -18.46 -33.14
CA CYS A 846 0.96 -19.66 -32.32
C CYS A 846 -0.06 -19.67 -31.18
N VAL A 847 -0.80 -20.75 -30.98
CA VAL A 847 -1.73 -20.89 -29.84
C VAL A 847 -1.26 -21.98 -28.90
N ILE A 848 -1.19 -21.65 -27.61
CA ILE A 848 -0.90 -22.60 -26.54
C ILE A 848 -2.12 -22.64 -25.63
N ALA A 849 -2.63 -23.83 -25.36
CA ALA A 849 -3.81 -24.04 -24.51
C ALA A 849 -3.59 -25.23 -23.59
N ASP A 850 -4.28 -25.22 -22.45
CA ASP A 850 -4.41 -26.38 -21.58
C ASP A 850 -5.77 -27.09 -21.77
N TYR A 851 -5.93 -28.23 -21.08
CA TYR A 851 -7.12 -29.08 -21.07
C TYR A 851 -8.45 -28.30 -20.94
N HIS A 852 -9.54 -28.90 -21.40
CA HIS A 852 -10.87 -28.27 -21.42
C HIS A 852 -11.03 -26.99 -22.26
N THR A 853 -10.00 -26.47 -22.92
CA THR A 853 -10.12 -25.27 -23.76
C THR A 853 -11.23 -25.41 -24.83
N GLY A 854 -12.15 -24.44 -24.85
CA GLY A 854 -13.21 -24.32 -25.85
C GLY A 854 -14.34 -25.36 -25.77
N ILE A 855 -14.51 -26.10 -24.66
CA ILE A 855 -15.62 -27.07 -24.51
C ILE A 855 -16.99 -26.44 -24.23
N ARG A 856 -17.03 -25.16 -23.85
CA ARG A 856 -18.24 -24.34 -23.67
C ARG A 856 -18.30 -23.24 -24.73
N ASN A 857 -19.51 -22.76 -25.02
CA ASN A 857 -19.75 -21.61 -25.91
C ASN A 857 -19.66 -20.28 -25.16
N GLY A 858 -19.76 -19.14 -25.87
CA GLY A 858 -19.72 -17.79 -25.30
C GLY A 858 -20.85 -17.41 -24.32
N HIS A 859 -21.70 -18.36 -23.94
CA HIS A 859 -22.72 -18.27 -22.89
C HIS A 859 -22.50 -19.34 -21.78
N GLY A 860 -21.30 -19.94 -21.72
CA GLY A 860 -20.91 -20.98 -20.76
C GLY A 860 -21.58 -22.34 -20.95
N SER A 861 -22.40 -22.54 -21.99
CA SER A 861 -23.09 -23.82 -22.21
C SER A 861 -22.20 -24.83 -22.93
N PHE A 862 -22.27 -26.11 -22.56
CA PHE A 862 -21.43 -27.15 -23.19
C PHE A 862 -21.70 -27.30 -24.69
N ARG A 863 -20.63 -27.51 -25.44
CA ARG A 863 -20.65 -27.96 -26.83
C ARG A 863 -20.68 -29.49 -26.88
N GLN A 864 -20.99 -30.08 -28.05
CA GLN A 864 -20.88 -31.53 -28.26
C GLN A 864 -19.43 -31.97 -28.54
N GLN A 865 -18.62 -31.05 -29.05
CA GLN A 865 -17.21 -31.19 -29.41
C GLN A 865 -16.46 -29.89 -29.05
N GLY A 866 -15.16 -29.97 -28.73
CA GLY A 866 -14.34 -28.79 -28.44
C GLY A 866 -14.24 -27.83 -29.64
N ALA A 867 -14.33 -26.52 -29.39
CA ALA A 867 -14.46 -25.52 -30.45
C ALA A 867 -13.20 -25.30 -31.31
N LEU A 868 -12.03 -25.73 -30.81
CA LEU A 868 -10.71 -25.59 -31.43
C LEU A 868 -10.01 -26.95 -31.62
N ASP A 869 -10.76 -28.05 -31.50
CA ASP A 869 -10.25 -29.43 -31.63
C ASP A 869 -9.43 -29.65 -32.93
N ASP A 870 -9.95 -29.13 -34.04
CA ASP A 870 -9.32 -29.15 -35.38
C ASP A 870 -7.98 -28.40 -35.42
N LEU A 871 -7.91 -27.27 -34.73
CA LEU A 871 -6.71 -26.44 -34.64
C LEU A 871 -5.61 -27.15 -33.83
N PHE A 872 -5.98 -27.85 -32.76
CA PHE A 872 -5.06 -28.66 -31.95
C PHE A 872 -4.80 -30.07 -32.49
N GLY A 873 -5.46 -30.48 -33.58
CA GLY A 873 -5.30 -31.82 -34.16
C GLY A 873 -5.84 -32.94 -33.27
N ILE A 874 -6.87 -32.65 -32.49
CA ILE A 874 -7.53 -33.55 -31.52
C ILE A 874 -9.00 -33.72 -31.87
N ARG A 875 -9.67 -34.61 -31.13
CA ARG A 875 -11.13 -34.74 -31.12
C ARG A 875 -11.56 -35.14 -29.71
N SER A 876 -12.18 -34.18 -29.03
CA SER A 876 -12.85 -34.31 -27.75
C SER A 876 -14.36 -34.41 -27.98
N ARG A 877 -15.08 -35.23 -27.22
CA ARG A 877 -16.54 -35.34 -27.30
C ARG A 877 -17.16 -35.31 -25.92
N ARG A 878 -18.38 -34.78 -25.84
CA ARG A 878 -19.15 -34.82 -24.60
C ARG A 878 -19.48 -36.28 -24.21
N PRO A 879 -19.33 -36.70 -22.94
CA PRO A 879 -18.85 -35.93 -21.80
C PRO A 879 -17.32 -35.73 -21.84
N PHE A 880 -16.88 -34.48 -21.68
CA PHE A 880 -15.47 -34.13 -21.54
C PHE A 880 -14.98 -34.62 -20.16
N ARG A 881 -14.33 -35.78 -20.13
CA ARG A 881 -13.90 -36.45 -18.89
C ARG A 881 -12.53 -35.96 -18.46
N VAL A 882 -12.39 -35.64 -17.17
CA VAL A 882 -11.11 -35.35 -16.53
C VAL A 882 -10.85 -36.37 -15.45
N ARG A 883 -9.58 -36.74 -15.29
CA ARG A 883 -9.03 -37.52 -14.20
C ARG A 883 -8.31 -36.56 -13.27
N TYR A 884 -8.83 -36.41 -12.05
CA TYR A 884 -8.11 -35.76 -10.96
C TYR A 884 -7.35 -36.83 -10.16
N LYS A 885 -6.04 -36.90 -10.39
CA LYS A 885 -5.10 -37.77 -9.68
C LYS A 885 -3.71 -37.20 -9.92
N LYS A 886 -2.91 -37.02 -8.87
CA LYS A 886 -1.50 -36.66 -9.06
C LYS A 886 -0.78 -37.77 -9.82
N GLU A 887 -0.25 -37.42 -10.98
CA GLU A 887 0.56 -38.25 -11.86
C GLU A 887 1.61 -37.37 -12.56
N ASN A 888 2.64 -37.97 -13.15
CA ASN A 888 3.58 -37.24 -13.98
C ASN A 888 3.12 -37.28 -15.43
N VAL A 889 3.41 -36.22 -16.17
CA VAL A 889 3.48 -36.24 -17.63
C VAL A 889 4.94 -36.37 -18.06
N MET A 890 5.23 -37.43 -18.80
CA MET A 890 6.51 -37.66 -19.46
C MET A 890 6.49 -37.00 -20.83
N ILE A 891 7.57 -36.28 -21.17
CA ILE A 891 7.77 -35.78 -22.53
C ILE A 891 8.91 -36.57 -23.19
N GLU A 892 8.63 -37.26 -24.29
CA GLU A 892 9.58 -38.18 -24.93
C GLU A 892 10.28 -37.48 -26.11
N SER A 893 11.61 -37.28 -25.99
CA SER A 893 12.49 -36.62 -26.98
C SER A 893 11.80 -35.48 -27.77
N PRO A 894 11.25 -34.45 -27.09
CA PRO A 894 10.29 -33.53 -27.70
C PRO A 894 10.81 -32.75 -28.91
N MET A 895 12.13 -32.57 -29.00
CA MET A 895 12.77 -31.67 -29.95
C MET A 895 14.06 -32.25 -30.59
N GLY A 896 14.30 -33.55 -30.47
CA GLY A 896 15.56 -34.22 -30.82
C GLY A 896 16.57 -34.17 -29.65
N ASP A 897 17.85 -34.39 -29.95
CA ASP A 897 18.94 -34.64 -28.98
C ASP A 897 19.25 -33.49 -27.98
N TRP A 898 18.53 -32.38 -28.07
CA TRP A 898 18.80 -31.12 -27.35
C TRP A 898 18.17 -31.03 -25.96
N LEU A 899 17.18 -31.88 -25.66
CA LEU A 899 16.55 -31.94 -24.33
C LEU A 899 16.22 -33.40 -24.01
N ALA A 900 16.75 -33.90 -22.89
CA ALA A 900 16.42 -35.21 -22.38
C ALA A 900 14.93 -35.31 -22.04
N ALA A 901 14.40 -36.54 -22.00
CA ALA A 901 13.04 -36.76 -21.52
C ALA A 901 12.93 -36.34 -20.04
N PHE A 902 11.91 -35.54 -19.72
CA PHE A 902 11.67 -35.06 -18.36
C PHE A 902 10.23 -35.34 -17.91
N LYS A 903 10.03 -35.28 -16.59
CA LYS A 903 8.74 -35.49 -15.93
C LYS A 903 8.25 -34.18 -15.33
N LEU A 904 6.99 -33.83 -15.61
CA LEU A 904 6.28 -32.72 -14.98
C LEU A 904 5.13 -33.30 -14.13
N PRO A 905 5.09 -33.09 -12.80
CA PRO A 905 3.91 -33.45 -12.01
C PRO A 905 2.69 -32.63 -12.47
N VAL A 906 1.51 -33.27 -12.51
CA VAL A 906 0.22 -32.66 -12.81
C VAL A 906 -0.84 -33.18 -11.83
N SER A 907 -1.94 -32.46 -11.66
CA SER A 907 -3.08 -32.86 -10.84
C SER A 907 -4.28 -33.36 -11.67
N PHE A 908 -4.41 -32.90 -12.92
CA PHE A 908 -5.51 -33.19 -13.83
C PHE A 908 -4.99 -33.64 -15.20
N THR A 909 -5.61 -34.67 -15.77
CA THR A 909 -5.44 -35.12 -17.16
C THR A 909 -6.80 -35.35 -17.81
N GLN A 910 -6.94 -35.24 -19.14
CA GLN A 910 -8.23 -35.43 -19.83
C GLN A 910 -8.27 -36.76 -20.64
N PRO A 911 -8.57 -37.90 -20.00
CA PRO A 911 -8.67 -39.19 -20.69
C PRO A 911 -9.93 -39.28 -21.57
N GLY A 912 -9.80 -39.95 -22.72
CA GLY A 912 -10.91 -40.13 -23.68
C GLY A 912 -10.99 -39.08 -24.78
N LEU A 913 -10.06 -38.12 -24.81
CA LEU A 913 -9.71 -37.39 -26.03
C LEU A 913 -9.02 -38.34 -27.01
N SER A 914 -9.34 -38.19 -28.31
CA SER A 914 -8.64 -38.88 -29.40
C SER A 914 -7.77 -37.90 -30.17
N VAL A 915 -6.57 -38.33 -30.57
CA VAL A 915 -5.68 -37.52 -31.42
C VAL A 915 -6.01 -37.81 -32.89
N THR A 916 -5.96 -36.78 -33.74
CA THR A 916 -6.31 -36.88 -35.17
C THR A 916 -5.11 -36.52 -36.05
N THR A 917 -4.87 -35.23 -36.34
CA THR A 917 -3.68 -34.76 -37.07
C THR A 917 -2.52 -34.37 -36.14
N GLY A 918 -2.79 -34.22 -34.84
CA GLY A 918 -1.78 -33.80 -33.87
C GLY A 918 -0.69 -34.85 -33.66
N LYS A 919 0.54 -34.39 -33.50
CA LYS A 919 1.67 -35.20 -33.04
C LYS A 919 1.69 -35.22 -31.51
N ILE A 920 1.63 -36.41 -30.94
CA ILE A 920 1.84 -36.62 -29.49
C ILE A 920 3.34 -36.40 -29.19
N LEU A 921 3.66 -35.57 -28.20
CA LEU A 921 5.04 -35.37 -27.72
C LEU A 921 5.27 -35.96 -26.32
N GLY A 922 4.22 -36.47 -25.66
CA GLY A 922 4.33 -37.11 -24.35
C GLY A 922 3.11 -37.92 -23.94
N ALA A 923 3.26 -38.67 -22.86
CA ALA A 923 2.20 -39.45 -22.22
C ALA A 923 2.20 -39.22 -20.70
N SER A 924 1.04 -39.29 -20.05
CA SER A 924 0.98 -39.36 -18.59
C SER A 924 1.37 -40.76 -18.07
N ASP A 925 1.72 -40.89 -16.80
CA ASP A 925 2.02 -42.20 -16.15
C ASP A 925 0.89 -43.23 -16.36
N SER A 926 -0.33 -42.76 -16.66
CA SER A 926 -1.52 -43.58 -16.95
C SER A 926 -1.91 -43.64 -18.43
N GLY A 927 -0.99 -43.31 -19.35
CA GLY A 927 -1.13 -43.47 -20.80
C GLY A 927 -1.97 -42.40 -21.51
N THR A 928 -2.33 -41.30 -20.83
CA THR A 928 -3.09 -40.22 -21.47
C THR A 928 -2.17 -39.41 -22.40
N PRO A 929 -2.51 -39.21 -23.70
CA PRO A 929 -1.72 -38.36 -24.59
C PRO A 929 -1.68 -36.92 -24.09
N VAL A 930 -0.49 -36.32 -24.06
CA VAL A 930 -0.21 -34.97 -23.55
C VAL A 930 0.82 -34.27 -24.46
N PHE A 931 0.93 -32.94 -24.32
CA PHE A 931 1.74 -32.09 -25.21
C PHE A 931 1.48 -32.41 -26.70
N ILE A 932 0.24 -32.21 -27.14
CA ILE A 932 -0.16 -32.53 -28.52
C ILE A 932 0.12 -31.30 -29.38
N PHE A 933 1.03 -31.45 -30.33
CA PHE A 933 1.44 -30.40 -31.27
C PHE A 933 0.73 -30.56 -32.62
N ASN A 934 0.23 -29.48 -33.20
CA ASN A 934 -0.35 -29.49 -34.54
C ASN A 934 0.06 -28.24 -35.33
N THR A 935 0.16 -28.37 -36.66
CA THR A 935 0.32 -27.24 -37.58
C THR A 935 -1.01 -26.95 -38.25
N TRP A 936 -1.43 -25.70 -38.30
CA TRP A 936 -2.72 -25.32 -38.89
C TRP A 936 -2.55 -24.00 -39.67
N GLY A 937 -2.88 -24.01 -40.97
CA GLY A 937 -2.52 -22.92 -41.87
C GLY A 937 -1.00 -22.68 -41.88
N MET A 938 -0.56 -21.43 -41.69
CA MET A 938 0.87 -21.08 -41.59
C MET A 938 1.42 -21.09 -40.15
N GLY A 939 0.58 -21.41 -39.16
CA GLY A 939 0.87 -21.30 -37.74
C GLY A 939 0.95 -22.64 -37.01
N ALA A 940 1.01 -22.55 -35.68
CA ALA A 940 1.27 -23.67 -34.78
C ALA A 940 0.30 -23.69 -33.60
N ALA A 941 0.03 -24.89 -33.09
CA ALA A 941 -0.84 -25.12 -31.95
C ALA A 941 -0.22 -26.13 -30.99
N LEU A 942 -0.27 -25.86 -29.68
CA LEU A 942 0.11 -26.80 -28.62
C LEU A 942 -1.04 -26.96 -27.64
N TYR A 943 -1.45 -28.20 -27.43
CA TYR A 943 -2.46 -28.59 -26.46
C TYR A 943 -1.83 -29.37 -25.31
N CYS A 944 -1.71 -28.72 -24.16
CA CYS A 944 -1.33 -29.33 -22.90
C CYS A 944 -2.56 -30.04 -22.33
N ASN A 945 -2.72 -31.34 -22.59
CA ASN A 945 -3.88 -32.14 -22.18
C ASN A 945 -3.94 -32.47 -20.67
N PHE A 946 -3.50 -31.52 -19.84
CA PHE A 946 -3.28 -31.59 -18.39
C PHE A 946 -3.24 -30.17 -17.82
N ASP A 947 -3.29 -30.00 -16.49
CA ASP A 947 -3.20 -28.68 -15.85
C ASP A 947 -1.77 -28.16 -15.68
N PHE A 948 -1.60 -26.84 -15.73
CA PHE A 948 -0.29 -26.22 -15.52
C PHE A 948 -0.06 -25.70 -14.08
N TYR A 949 -0.88 -26.09 -13.09
CA TYR A 949 -0.83 -25.48 -11.75
C TYR A 949 0.46 -25.84 -10.97
N GLU A 950 0.96 -27.06 -11.12
CA GLU A 950 2.15 -27.56 -10.41
C GLU A 950 3.45 -26.85 -10.82
N TYR A 951 3.45 -26.05 -11.90
CA TYR A 951 4.59 -25.19 -12.26
C TYR A 951 5.03 -24.28 -11.10
N PHE A 952 4.09 -23.87 -10.23
CA PHE A 952 4.42 -23.12 -9.01
C PHE A 952 5.23 -23.91 -8.00
N GLU A 953 4.90 -25.18 -7.80
CA GLU A 953 5.59 -26.00 -6.82
C GLU A 953 6.98 -26.39 -7.33
N LEU A 954 7.11 -26.69 -8.63
CA LEU A 954 8.42 -26.84 -9.29
C LEU A 954 9.28 -25.59 -9.10
N ARG A 955 8.72 -24.41 -9.37
CA ARG A 955 9.40 -23.13 -9.21
C ARG A 955 9.75 -22.85 -7.74
N ARG A 956 8.89 -23.24 -6.79
CA ARG A 956 9.13 -23.14 -5.34
C ARG A 956 10.37 -23.92 -4.89
N ILE A 957 10.62 -25.08 -5.51
CA ILE A 957 11.74 -25.97 -5.18
C ILE A 957 12.93 -25.89 -6.15
N GLY A 958 12.86 -25.03 -7.17
CA GLY A 958 13.94 -24.83 -8.15
C GLY A 958 14.07 -25.94 -9.21
N MET A 959 12.98 -26.64 -9.51
CA MET A 959 12.92 -27.76 -10.46
C MET A 959 12.14 -27.43 -11.75
N GLU A 960 11.91 -26.15 -12.06
CA GLU A 960 11.16 -25.73 -13.24
C GLU A 960 12.01 -25.60 -14.53
N ASN A 961 13.32 -25.82 -14.45
CA ASN A 961 14.28 -25.60 -15.53
C ASN A 961 13.93 -26.37 -16.82
N ASP A 962 13.64 -27.67 -16.73
CA ASP A 962 13.35 -28.50 -17.93
C ASP A 962 12.06 -28.05 -18.63
N VAL A 963 11.05 -27.67 -17.83
CA VAL A 963 9.79 -27.09 -18.34
C VAL A 963 10.07 -25.75 -19.04
N ARG A 964 10.87 -24.87 -18.43
CA ARG A 964 11.25 -23.58 -19.00
C ARG A 964 12.00 -23.76 -20.32
N GLU A 965 12.99 -24.65 -20.38
CA GLU A 965 13.79 -24.85 -21.59
C GLU A 965 13.02 -25.61 -22.68
N TYR A 966 12.08 -26.51 -22.35
CA TYR A 966 11.10 -27.03 -23.30
C TYR A 966 10.33 -25.89 -23.97
N PHE A 967 9.74 -24.98 -23.18
CA PHE A 967 8.97 -23.87 -23.75
C PHE A 967 9.85 -22.87 -24.51
N ARG A 968 11.08 -22.58 -24.05
CA ARG A 968 12.03 -21.74 -24.82
C ARG A 968 12.21 -22.29 -26.23
N ASN A 969 12.57 -23.56 -26.33
CA ASN A 969 12.84 -24.21 -27.61
C ASN A 969 11.55 -24.35 -28.44
N PHE A 970 10.41 -24.68 -27.83
CA PHE A 970 9.11 -24.74 -28.50
C PHE A 970 8.74 -23.41 -29.17
N LEU A 971 8.88 -22.29 -28.43
CA LEU A 971 8.57 -20.96 -28.93
C LEU A 971 9.46 -20.55 -30.12
N VAL A 972 10.76 -20.86 -30.07
CA VAL A 972 11.68 -20.57 -31.18
C VAL A 972 11.37 -21.43 -32.41
N ARG A 973 11.28 -22.76 -32.23
CA ARG A 973 11.15 -23.71 -33.33
C ARG A 973 9.79 -23.70 -34.02
N TYR A 974 8.71 -23.64 -33.24
CA TYR A 974 7.34 -23.83 -33.76
C TYR A 974 6.52 -22.55 -33.78
N CYS A 975 6.67 -21.67 -32.77
CA CYS A 975 6.00 -20.36 -32.76
C CYS A 975 6.76 -19.26 -33.52
N LYS A 976 7.88 -19.58 -34.19
CA LYS A 976 8.70 -18.64 -34.97
C LYS A 976 9.15 -17.40 -34.18
N MET A 977 9.41 -17.56 -32.87
CA MET A 977 10.08 -16.51 -32.09
C MET A 977 11.55 -16.42 -32.52
N PRO A 978 12.14 -15.21 -32.59
CA PRO A 978 13.59 -15.08 -32.71
C PRO A 978 14.23 -15.66 -31.44
N VAL A 979 15.49 -16.12 -31.53
CA VAL A 979 16.26 -16.49 -30.33
C VAL A 979 16.34 -15.27 -29.41
N PHE A 980 16.03 -15.49 -28.13
CA PHE A 980 15.95 -14.43 -27.12
C PHE A 980 16.86 -14.72 -25.93
N ASP A 981 17.65 -13.71 -25.54
CA ASP A 981 18.56 -13.80 -24.41
C ASP A 981 17.83 -13.75 -23.06
N SER A 982 18.32 -14.55 -22.13
CA SER A 982 17.94 -14.54 -20.70
C SER A 982 19.08 -14.01 -19.83
N VAL A 983 18.75 -13.59 -18.61
CA VAL A 983 19.74 -13.41 -17.54
C VAL A 983 20.32 -14.79 -17.19
N ARG A 984 21.64 -14.86 -17.03
CA ARG A 984 22.37 -16.11 -16.78
C ARG A 984 23.29 -16.00 -15.57
N ASP A 985 23.67 -17.13 -15.00
CA ASP A 985 24.76 -17.24 -14.03
C ASP A 985 26.14 -17.29 -14.72
N VAL A 986 27.19 -17.51 -13.91
CA VAL A 986 28.59 -17.68 -14.36
C VAL A 986 28.84 -18.96 -15.16
N PHE A 987 27.92 -19.94 -15.11
CA PHE A 987 27.97 -21.18 -15.89
C PHE A 987 27.12 -21.08 -17.17
N HIS A 988 26.68 -19.88 -17.53
CA HIS A 988 25.80 -19.56 -18.66
C HIS A 988 24.40 -20.16 -18.58
N ALA A 989 23.98 -20.70 -17.43
CA ALA A 989 22.65 -21.26 -17.23
C ALA A 989 21.60 -20.13 -16.99
N PRO A 990 20.41 -20.18 -17.62
CA PRO A 990 19.35 -19.20 -17.37
C PRO A 990 18.88 -19.18 -15.91
N LEU A 991 18.68 -18.00 -15.33
CA LEU A 991 18.30 -17.85 -13.92
C LEU A 991 16.80 -18.04 -13.67
N SER A 992 16.49 -18.97 -12.77
CA SER A 992 15.16 -19.18 -12.17
C SER A 992 14.62 -17.97 -11.43
N SER A 993 13.30 -17.78 -11.50
CA SER A 993 12.53 -16.78 -10.74
C SER A 993 13.08 -15.35 -10.88
N THR A 994 13.47 -15.00 -12.10
CA THR A 994 14.06 -13.72 -12.45
C THR A 994 13.29 -13.12 -13.60
N ALA A 995 12.78 -11.90 -13.43
CA ALA A 995 12.07 -11.17 -14.47
C ALA A 995 13.01 -10.16 -15.14
N LEU A 996 12.91 -10.08 -16.47
CA LEU A 996 13.63 -9.11 -17.30
C LEU A 996 12.63 -8.10 -17.88
N PHE A 997 13.01 -6.82 -17.87
CA PHE A 997 12.20 -5.72 -18.38
C PHE A 997 13.08 -4.87 -19.32
N ARG A 998 12.54 -4.48 -20.48
CA ARG A 998 13.30 -3.75 -21.51
C ARG A 998 12.53 -2.52 -21.96
N PHE A 999 13.26 -1.39 -22.05
CA PHE A 999 12.72 -0.09 -22.44
C PHE A 999 13.67 0.62 -23.41
N ARG A 1000 13.16 1.58 -24.18
CA ARG A 1000 13.97 2.41 -25.08
C ARG A 1000 13.53 3.86 -25.04
N ASP A 1001 14.49 4.77 -25.02
CA ASP A 1001 14.27 6.19 -25.28
C ASP A 1001 15.17 6.62 -26.44
N GLY A 1002 14.56 6.81 -27.62
CA GLY A 1002 15.27 7.08 -28.87
C GLY A 1002 16.36 6.04 -29.16
N ALA A 1003 17.62 6.45 -28.98
CA ALA A 1003 18.78 5.60 -29.22
C ALA A 1003 19.28 4.83 -27.98
N VAL A 1004 18.83 5.20 -26.78
CA VAL A 1004 19.22 4.60 -25.50
C VAL A 1004 18.34 3.40 -25.20
N ALA A 1005 18.92 2.31 -24.69
CA ALA A 1005 18.19 1.13 -24.23
C ALA A 1005 18.38 0.95 -22.72
N TYR A 1006 17.31 0.56 -22.03
CA TYR A 1006 17.33 0.28 -20.59
C TYR A 1006 16.92 -1.17 -20.32
N THR A 1007 17.59 -1.81 -19.36
CA THR A 1007 17.29 -3.16 -18.90
C THR A 1007 17.07 -3.14 -17.39
N GLY A 1008 15.86 -3.49 -16.95
CA GLY A 1008 15.55 -3.77 -15.56
C GLY A 1008 15.61 -5.28 -15.29
N VAL A 1009 16.20 -5.69 -14.16
CA VAL A 1009 16.16 -7.08 -13.68
C VAL A 1009 15.59 -7.09 -12.27
N LEU A 1010 14.69 -8.02 -11.99
CA LEU A 1010 14.18 -8.25 -10.64
C LEU A 1010 14.08 -9.76 -10.39
N SER A 1011 14.82 -10.25 -9.40
CA SER A 1011 14.78 -11.65 -8.98
C SER A 1011 14.02 -11.82 -7.66
N GLU A 1012 13.28 -12.91 -7.55
CA GLU A 1012 12.48 -13.28 -6.38
C GLU A 1012 13.29 -14.14 -5.39
N ARG A 1013 12.97 -14.05 -4.09
CA ARG A 1013 13.50 -15.01 -3.10
C ARG A 1013 12.70 -16.31 -3.18
N MET A 1014 13.40 -17.39 -3.48
CA MET A 1014 12.93 -18.77 -3.32
C MET A 1014 13.69 -19.41 -2.13
N ALA A 1015 13.46 -20.69 -1.83
CA ALA A 1015 13.86 -21.32 -0.57
C ALA A 1015 15.37 -21.23 -0.19
N ASN A 1016 16.26 -20.96 -1.15
CA ASN A 1016 17.72 -21.10 -0.99
C ASN A 1016 18.48 -19.82 -0.57
N GLY A 1017 17.80 -18.83 0.04
CA GLY A 1017 18.45 -17.73 0.79
C GLY A 1017 18.78 -16.43 0.02
N GLU A 1018 19.30 -15.43 0.76
CA GLU A 1018 19.77 -14.12 0.26
C GLU A 1018 21.21 -14.19 -0.30
N ASN A 1019 21.51 -15.13 -1.18
CA ASN A 1019 22.87 -15.24 -1.73
C ASN A 1019 23.12 -14.16 -2.79
N GLU A 1020 24.22 -13.42 -2.64
CA GLU A 1020 24.78 -12.60 -3.71
C GLU A 1020 25.38 -13.53 -4.78
N MET A 1021 25.04 -13.29 -6.05
CA MET A 1021 25.52 -14.08 -7.17
C MET A 1021 25.98 -13.20 -8.33
N THR A 1022 27.04 -13.61 -9.02
CA THR A 1022 27.46 -12.95 -10.26
C THR A 1022 26.57 -13.40 -11.40
N VAL A 1023 26.01 -12.43 -12.13
CA VAL A 1023 25.06 -12.67 -13.22
C VAL A 1023 25.49 -11.96 -14.50
N CYS A 1024 25.16 -12.56 -15.63
CA CYS A 1024 25.29 -11.95 -16.95
C CYS A 1024 23.91 -11.46 -17.42
N VAL A 1025 23.76 -10.14 -17.56
CA VAL A 1025 22.52 -9.48 -17.97
C VAL A 1025 22.62 -9.07 -19.45
N PRO A 1026 21.73 -9.56 -20.34
CA PRO A 1026 21.71 -9.15 -21.74
C PRO A 1026 21.10 -7.75 -21.91
N MET A 1027 21.68 -6.95 -22.80
CA MET A 1027 21.21 -5.60 -23.11
C MET A 1027 20.34 -5.59 -24.38
N GLY A 1028 19.24 -4.84 -24.36
CA GLY A 1028 18.37 -4.66 -25.53
C GLY A 1028 19.01 -3.90 -26.70
N ARG A 1029 20.25 -3.41 -26.55
CA ARG A 1029 21.10 -2.82 -27.59
C ARG A 1029 22.58 -2.86 -27.17
N GLU A 1030 23.46 -3.12 -28.12
CA GLU A 1030 24.90 -2.93 -27.98
C GLU A 1030 25.27 -1.46 -27.72
N GLY A 1031 26.19 -1.21 -26.80
CA GLY A 1031 26.65 0.14 -26.46
C GLY A 1031 27.48 0.19 -25.19
N TYR A 1032 27.69 1.41 -24.70
CA TYR A 1032 28.36 1.74 -23.44
C TYR A 1032 27.36 1.52 -22.29
N ILE A 1033 27.62 0.52 -21.46
CA ILE A 1033 26.70 0.05 -20.41
C ILE A 1033 27.02 0.70 -19.07
N TYR A 1034 25.98 1.14 -18.36
CA TYR A 1034 26.04 1.75 -17.04
C TYR A 1034 25.09 1.05 -16.08
N ASP A 1035 25.52 0.81 -14.84
CA ASP A 1035 24.62 0.59 -13.72
C ASP A 1035 24.06 1.94 -13.26
N VAL A 1036 22.74 2.11 -13.42
CA VAL A 1036 22.02 3.35 -13.08
C VAL A 1036 21.91 3.53 -11.55
N LEU A 1037 21.94 2.45 -10.78
CA LEU A 1037 21.76 2.49 -9.32
C LEU A 1037 23.08 2.73 -8.60
N GLY A 1038 24.17 2.08 -9.04
CA GLY A 1038 25.54 2.31 -8.58
C GLY A 1038 26.24 3.49 -9.26
N LYS A 1039 25.68 4.04 -10.36
CA LYS A 1039 26.25 5.13 -11.18
C LYS A 1039 27.62 4.79 -11.77
N GLN A 1040 27.79 3.53 -12.17
CA GLN A 1040 29.07 2.97 -12.59
C GLN A 1040 29.05 2.62 -14.08
N TYR A 1041 30.12 2.96 -14.80
CA TYR A 1041 30.36 2.45 -16.15
C TYR A 1041 30.87 1.00 -16.09
N LEU A 1042 30.23 0.10 -16.83
CA LEU A 1042 30.51 -1.36 -16.79
C LEU A 1042 31.28 -1.88 -18.02
N GLY A 1043 31.47 -1.05 -19.06
CA GLY A 1043 32.14 -1.44 -20.30
C GLY A 1043 31.28 -1.20 -21.54
N CYS A 1044 31.75 -1.67 -22.70
CA CYS A 1044 31.03 -1.58 -23.98
C CYS A 1044 30.75 -2.98 -24.52
N GLY A 1045 29.52 -3.26 -24.94
CA GLY A 1045 29.13 -4.56 -25.50
C GLY A 1045 27.62 -4.81 -25.48
N LYS A 1046 27.22 -6.08 -25.57
CA LYS A 1046 25.83 -6.56 -25.61
C LYS A 1046 25.30 -7.11 -24.28
N GLN A 1047 26.16 -7.25 -23.28
CA GLN A 1047 25.84 -7.82 -21.97
C GLN A 1047 26.71 -7.20 -20.89
N ALA A 1048 26.24 -7.21 -19.65
CA ALA A 1048 27.01 -6.78 -18.48
C ALA A 1048 27.11 -7.91 -17.46
N VAL A 1049 28.29 -8.08 -16.87
CA VAL A 1049 28.53 -9.02 -15.76
C VAL A 1049 28.60 -8.20 -14.47
N LEU A 1050 27.73 -8.51 -13.51
CA LEU A 1050 27.64 -7.79 -12.25
C LEU A 1050 27.08 -8.67 -11.13
N LYS A 1051 27.20 -8.19 -9.89
CA LYS A 1051 26.64 -8.85 -8.70
C LYS A 1051 25.15 -8.54 -8.57
N MET A 1052 24.36 -9.56 -8.21
CA MET A 1052 22.93 -9.47 -7.94
C MET A 1052 22.62 -10.14 -6.60
N THR A 1053 21.85 -9.46 -5.76
CA THR A 1053 21.21 -10.06 -4.57
C THR A 1053 19.74 -10.33 -4.90
N ARG A 1054 19.23 -11.53 -4.59
CA ARG A 1054 17.80 -11.83 -4.79
C ARG A 1054 16.92 -10.85 -4.00
N GLY A 1055 15.81 -10.40 -4.60
CA GLY A 1055 14.93 -9.37 -4.05
C GLY A 1055 15.40 -7.93 -4.26
N MET A 1056 16.64 -7.69 -4.73
CA MET A 1056 17.12 -6.37 -5.11
C MET A 1056 17.02 -6.18 -6.63
N PRO A 1057 16.71 -4.95 -7.10
CA PRO A 1057 16.68 -4.63 -8.51
C PRO A 1057 18.10 -4.44 -9.09
N LEU A 1058 18.27 -4.78 -10.36
CA LEU A 1058 19.30 -4.18 -11.20
C LEU A 1058 18.62 -3.24 -12.20
N PHE A 1059 19.24 -2.11 -12.52
CA PHE A 1059 18.77 -1.22 -13.58
C PHE A 1059 19.97 -0.72 -14.39
N LEU A 1060 20.03 -1.14 -15.65
CA LEU A 1060 21.14 -0.87 -16.56
C LEU A 1060 20.69 0.02 -17.72
N ALA A 1061 21.60 0.86 -18.21
CA ALA A 1061 21.40 1.66 -19.42
C ALA A 1061 22.53 1.42 -20.42
N SER A 1062 22.20 1.32 -21.71
CA SER A 1062 23.15 1.16 -22.83
C SER A 1062 23.03 2.35 -23.77
N PHE A 1063 24.14 3.10 -23.91
CA PHE A 1063 24.24 4.28 -24.76
C PHE A 1063 25.12 4.02 -26.00
N PRO A 1064 24.78 4.54 -27.19
CA PRO A 1064 25.65 4.48 -28.37
C PRO A 1064 27.04 5.12 -28.23
N ARG A 1065 27.24 6.01 -27.23
CA ARG A 1065 28.51 6.72 -26.94
C ARG A 1065 28.63 6.94 -25.42
N PRO A 1066 29.84 7.16 -24.86
CA PRO A 1066 30.00 7.45 -23.44
C PRO A 1066 29.23 8.70 -23.02
N ILE A 1067 28.63 8.68 -21.83
CA ILE A 1067 27.93 9.83 -21.27
C ILE A 1067 28.97 10.91 -20.89
N PRO A 1068 28.92 12.13 -21.47
CA PRO A 1068 29.78 13.26 -21.08
C PRO A 1068 29.30 13.93 -19.78
N PRO A 1069 30.13 14.75 -19.11
CA PRO A 1069 29.67 15.55 -17.97
C PRO A 1069 28.70 16.67 -18.43
N PRO A 1070 27.71 17.05 -17.60
CA PRO A 1070 26.85 18.20 -17.90
C PRO A 1070 27.63 19.50 -18.03
N ARG A 1071 27.06 20.48 -18.72
CA ARG A 1071 27.62 21.82 -18.94
C ARG A 1071 26.52 22.87 -18.78
N TRP A 1072 26.78 23.86 -17.92
CA TRP A 1072 25.90 25.01 -17.71
C TRP A 1072 26.26 26.17 -18.64
N ASN A 1073 25.26 26.93 -19.05
CA ASN A 1073 25.42 28.25 -19.64
C ASN A 1073 24.32 29.18 -19.08
N GLY A 1074 24.70 30.36 -18.59
CA GLY A 1074 23.76 31.29 -17.97
C GLY A 1074 24.46 32.40 -17.19
N ARG A 1075 23.68 33.36 -16.70
CA ARG A 1075 24.20 34.51 -15.95
C ARG A 1075 24.70 34.09 -14.56
N GLN A 1076 25.73 34.78 -14.07
CA GLN A 1076 26.31 34.58 -12.73
C GLN A 1076 25.73 35.54 -11.67
N THR A 1077 24.72 36.34 -12.02
CA THR A 1077 24.07 37.30 -11.12
C THR A 1077 22.56 37.34 -11.37
N VAL A 1078 21.77 37.45 -10.30
CA VAL A 1078 20.31 37.68 -10.34
C VAL A 1078 19.92 38.52 -9.12
N SER A 1079 18.91 39.38 -9.26
CA SER A 1079 18.34 40.09 -8.11
C SER A 1079 17.24 39.26 -7.43
N ALA A 1080 17.14 39.34 -6.11
CA ALA A 1080 16.13 38.62 -5.33
C ALA A 1080 14.70 39.00 -5.78
N GLY A 1081 13.91 38.01 -6.20
CA GLY A 1081 12.59 38.22 -6.81
C GLY A 1081 12.60 38.35 -8.34
N ASP A 1082 13.73 38.09 -9.00
CA ASP A 1082 13.83 37.92 -10.46
C ASP A 1082 14.03 36.45 -10.86
N VAL A 1083 13.97 36.19 -12.17
CA VAL A 1083 14.09 34.85 -12.76
C VAL A 1083 15.50 34.61 -13.30
N LEU A 1084 16.19 33.62 -12.75
CA LEU A 1084 17.45 33.10 -13.30
C LEU A 1084 17.14 31.94 -14.26
N LYS A 1085 17.55 32.09 -15.52
CA LYS A 1085 17.50 31.04 -16.55
C LYS A 1085 18.90 30.49 -16.79
N LEU A 1086 19.05 29.17 -16.68
CA LEU A 1086 20.29 28.43 -16.94
C LEU A 1086 20.03 27.38 -18.01
N SER A 1087 20.70 27.49 -19.17
CA SER A 1087 20.72 26.43 -20.17
C SER A 1087 21.66 25.31 -19.74
N LEU A 1088 21.27 24.08 -20.01
CA LEU A 1088 21.99 22.86 -19.65
C LEU A 1088 22.18 22.00 -20.90
N ASN A 1089 23.41 21.57 -21.16
CA ASN A 1089 23.75 20.59 -22.17
C ASN A 1089 24.46 19.41 -21.51
N VAL A 1090 24.06 18.19 -21.85
CA VAL A 1090 24.84 16.97 -21.61
C VAL A 1090 25.40 16.48 -22.95
N GLY A 1091 24.53 16.28 -23.95
CA GLY A 1091 24.94 15.76 -25.25
C GLY A 1091 23.86 15.92 -26.31
N THR A 1092 23.66 14.88 -27.12
CA THR A 1092 22.69 14.85 -28.24
C THR A 1092 21.66 13.73 -28.12
N MET A 1093 21.54 13.10 -26.94
CA MET A 1093 20.67 11.96 -26.66
C MET A 1093 19.81 12.22 -25.42
N PRO A 1094 18.73 11.45 -25.18
CA PRO A 1094 17.93 11.59 -23.98
C PRO A 1094 18.76 11.41 -22.70
N HIS A 1095 18.63 12.37 -21.78
CA HIS A 1095 19.23 12.32 -20.45
C HIS A 1095 18.23 12.78 -19.38
N SER A 1096 18.33 12.23 -18.18
CA SER A 1096 17.66 12.77 -16.99
C SER A 1096 18.72 13.37 -16.07
N VAL A 1097 18.54 14.62 -15.65
CA VAL A 1097 19.51 15.35 -14.82
C VAL A 1097 18.81 15.88 -13.58
N ARG A 1098 19.30 15.50 -12.40
CA ARG A 1098 18.84 16.05 -11.12
C ARG A 1098 19.46 17.42 -10.90
N ILE A 1099 18.64 18.40 -10.57
CA ILE A 1099 19.04 19.74 -10.15
C ILE A 1099 18.84 19.88 -8.64
N SER A 1100 19.90 20.23 -7.91
CA SER A 1100 19.83 20.74 -6.54
C SER A 1100 20.26 22.21 -6.48
N VAL A 1101 19.71 22.94 -5.52
CA VAL A 1101 19.98 24.38 -5.31
C VAL A 1101 20.33 24.57 -3.84
N GLN A 1102 21.45 25.25 -3.57
CA GLN A 1102 21.98 25.52 -2.24
C GLN A 1102 22.09 27.03 -2.01
N ALA A 1103 21.62 27.44 -0.84
CA ALA A 1103 21.70 28.82 -0.36
C ALA A 1103 23.12 29.15 0.16
N PRO A 1104 23.44 30.43 0.46
CA PRO A 1104 24.79 30.85 0.87
C PRO A 1104 25.27 30.27 2.21
N ASP A 1105 24.35 29.73 3.02
CA ASP A 1105 24.62 29.00 4.26
C ASP A 1105 24.90 27.49 4.04
N GLY A 1106 24.94 27.05 2.77
CA GLY A 1106 25.14 25.66 2.38
C GLY A 1106 23.90 24.77 2.48
N ARG A 1107 22.73 25.29 2.89
CA ARG A 1107 21.51 24.48 3.04
C ARG A 1107 20.81 24.26 1.70
N ASP A 1108 20.44 23.01 1.43
CA ASP A 1108 19.64 22.59 0.29
C ASP A 1108 18.24 23.23 0.32
N GLN A 1109 17.89 23.95 -0.74
CA GLN A 1109 16.55 24.53 -0.95
C GLN A 1109 15.69 23.56 -1.77
N ALA A 1110 15.17 22.52 -1.09
CA ALA A 1110 14.48 21.40 -1.72
C ALA A 1110 13.27 21.81 -2.60
N HIS A 1111 12.61 22.94 -2.30
CA HIS A 1111 11.49 23.48 -3.09
C HIS A 1111 11.92 24.07 -4.46
N TYR A 1112 13.22 24.28 -4.69
CA TYR A 1112 13.79 24.65 -5.99
C TYR A 1112 14.40 23.47 -6.75
N GLY A 1113 14.65 22.34 -6.07
CA GLY A 1113 15.20 21.13 -6.68
C GLY A 1113 14.18 20.39 -7.54
N LYS A 1114 14.62 19.82 -8.66
CA LYS A 1114 13.79 18.97 -9.54
C LYS A 1114 14.66 18.08 -10.43
N ILE A 1115 14.03 17.14 -11.12
CA ILE A 1115 14.69 16.40 -12.21
C ILE A 1115 14.25 17.02 -13.54
N LEU A 1116 15.20 17.23 -14.45
CA LEU A 1116 14.95 17.67 -15.81
C LEU A 1116 15.16 16.50 -16.77
N TYR A 1117 14.18 16.25 -17.63
CA TYR A 1117 14.34 15.39 -18.80
C TYR A 1117 14.81 16.22 -20.00
N LEU A 1118 15.93 15.83 -20.59
CA LEU A 1118 16.60 16.49 -21.71
C LEU A 1118 16.48 15.60 -22.94
N LYS A 1119 15.33 15.64 -23.62
CA LYS A 1119 15.00 14.75 -24.77
C LYS A 1119 16.10 14.64 -25.82
N ASN A 1120 16.75 15.77 -26.15
CA ASN A 1120 17.84 15.84 -27.13
C ASN A 1120 19.19 16.15 -26.47
N GLY A 1121 19.33 15.91 -25.15
CA GLY A 1121 20.53 16.22 -24.38
C GLY A 1121 20.69 17.69 -23.97
N THR A 1122 19.71 18.54 -24.30
CA THR A 1122 19.66 19.97 -23.94
C THR A 1122 18.34 20.34 -23.25
N GLY A 1123 18.36 21.36 -22.38
CA GLY A 1123 17.16 21.96 -21.78
C GLY A 1123 17.45 23.23 -20.97
N GLU A 1124 16.42 23.81 -20.34
CA GLU A 1124 16.51 25.02 -19.51
C GLU A 1124 16.06 24.73 -18.07
N PHE A 1125 16.86 25.14 -17.10
CA PHE A 1125 16.47 25.28 -15.70
C PHE A 1125 16.05 26.74 -15.43
N VAL A 1126 14.82 26.92 -14.95
CA VAL A 1126 14.26 28.23 -14.59
C VAL A 1126 14.10 28.29 -13.08
N LEU A 1127 14.91 29.11 -12.42
CA LEU A 1127 14.84 29.41 -11.00
C LEU A 1127 14.12 30.74 -10.79
N ARG A 1128 12.97 30.72 -10.11
CA ARG A 1128 12.19 31.90 -9.76
C ARG A 1128 12.51 32.27 -8.32
N THR A 1129 13.43 33.20 -8.13
CA THR A 1129 13.88 33.61 -6.78
C THR A 1129 12.77 34.38 -6.05
N ALA A 1130 12.82 34.38 -4.72
CA ALA A 1130 11.91 35.16 -3.88
C ALA A 1130 12.55 36.48 -3.46
N LEU A 1131 11.72 37.48 -3.15
CA LEU A 1131 12.15 38.81 -2.68
C LEU A 1131 12.88 38.78 -1.32
N ASN A 1132 12.79 37.66 -0.60
CA ASN A 1132 13.44 37.41 0.69
C ASN A 1132 14.40 36.19 0.67
N ASP A 1133 14.77 35.68 -0.51
CA ASP A 1133 15.86 34.71 -0.59
C ASP A 1133 17.17 35.35 -0.08
N PRO A 1134 18.01 34.62 0.69
CA PRO A 1134 19.23 35.18 1.25
C PRO A 1134 20.20 35.68 0.16
N LEU A 1135 20.71 36.90 0.35
CA LEU A 1135 21.70 37.51 -0.54
C LEU A 1135 23.07 36.81 -0.40
N GLY A 1136 23.89 36.86 -1.45
CA GLY A 1136 25.23 36.26 -1.45
C GLY A 1136 25.43 35.18 -2.52
N LYS A 1137 26.37 34.25 -2.31
CA LYS A 1137 26.74 33.23 -3.30
C LYS A 1137 25.85 32.00 -3.17
N TRP A 1138 25.20 31.62 -4.26
CA TRP A 1138 24.37 30.43 -4.39
C TRP A 1138 25.01 29.40 -5.33
N GLN A 1139 24.62 28.14 -5.14
CA GLN A 1139 25.10 27.02 -5.95
C GLN A 1139 23.92 26.26 -6.57
N VAL A 1140 23.99 26.01 -7.87
CA VAL A 1140 23.11 25.07 -8.60
C VAL A 1140 23.94 23.89 -9.08
N THR A 1141 23.57 22.68 -8.73
CA THR A 1141 24.28 21.46 -9.16
C THR A 1141 23.40 20.65 -10.10
N ALA A 1142 23.92 20.33 -11.28
CA ALA A 1142 23.37 19.32 -12.20
C ALA A 1142 24.09 17.99 -11.95
N GLU A 1143 23.35 16.90 -11.80
CA GLU A 1143 23.85 15.54 -11.73
C GLU A 1143 23.15 14.66 -12.78
N GLU A 1144 23.90 14.16 -13.75
CA GLU A 1144 23.38 13.20 -14.74
C GLU A 1144 23.11 11.86 -14.03
N ILE A 1145 21.85 11.40 -14.09
CA ILE A 1145 21.33 10.37 -13.19
C ILE A 1145 22.02 9.01 -13.35
N ILE A 1146 22.45 8.68 -14.57
CA ILE A 1146 22.91 7.34 -14.95
C ILE A 1146 24.41 7.19 -14.71
N SER A 1147 25.19 8.21 -15.06
CA SER A 1147 26.65 8.26 -14.93
C SER A 1147 27.13 8.88 -13.63
N GLY A 1148 26.26 9.54 -12.88
CA GLY A 1148 26.61 10.31 -11.69
C GLY A 1148 27.47 11.56 -11.95
N LYS A 1149 27.74 11.92 -13.21
CA LYS A 1149 28.59 13.06 -13.56
C LYS A 1149 27.92 14.37 -13.19
N ARG A 1150 28.68 15.28 -12.58
CA ARG A 1150 28.18 16.53 -12.02
C ARG A 1150 28.76 17.76 -12.71
N ALA A 1151 27.98 18.85 -12.68
CA ALA A 1151 28.44 20.20 -13.02
C ALA A 1151 27.80 21.22 -12.08
N VAL A 1152 28.58 22.20 -11.65
CA VAL A 1152 28.16 23.25 -10.73
C VAL A 1152 28.11 24.60 -11.44
N HIS A 1153 27.02 25.34 -11.24
CA HIS A 1153 26.90 26.75 -11.60
C HIS A 1153 26.82 27.58 -10.32
N LEU A 1154 27.75 28.53 -10.16
CA LEU A 1154 27.73 29.49 -9.05
C LEU A 1154 27.14 30.82 -9.55
N PHE A 1155 26.27 31.42 -8.74
CA PHE A 1155 25.72 32.74 -9.03
C PHE A 1155 25.62 33.58 -7.75
N ARG A 1156 25.58 34.91 -7.89
CA ARG A 1156 25.37 35.85 -6.79
C ARG A 1156 23.93 36.37 -6.81
N MET A 1157 23.26 36.27 -5.67
CA MET A 1157 21.96 36.85 -5.39
C MET A 1157 22.18 38.26 -4.85
N ASP A 1158 21.81 39.26 -5.64
CA ASP A 1158 21.92 40.69 -5.31
C ASP A 1158 20.58 41.25 -4.82
N GLN A 1159 20.62 42.35 -4.08
CA GLN A 1159 19.39 43.03 -3.68
C GLN A 1159 18.68 43.60 -4.92
N LYS A 1160 17.37 43.44 -5.00
CA LYS A 1160 16.55 44.07 -6.04
C LYS A 1160 16.52 45.58 -5.79
N LYS A 1161 16.89 46.34 -6.82
CA LYS A 1161 16.88 47.82 -6.82
C LYS A 1161 15.46 48.35 -6.86
#